data_AF-A0A7M1Q0Z8-F1
#
_entry.id   AF-A0A7M1Q0Z8-F1
#
_cell.length_a   1.000
_cell.length_b   1.000
_cell.length_c   1.000
_cell.angle_alpha   90.00
_cell.angle_beta   90.00
_cell.angle_gamma   90.00
#
_symmetry.space_group_name_H-M   'P 1'
#
loop_
_entity.id
_entity.type
_entity.pdbx_description
1 polymer ?
#
loop_
_entity_poly.entity_id
_entity_poly.type
_entity_poly.pdbx_seq_one_letter_code
_entity_poly.pdbx_strand_id
1 'polypeptide(L)'
;MRTKKLIIIIVLLAITMPALQGFSVEQSVYYVELGLYQNPEKALNQFSKLLNKNIAINIDSFGEFYRVVSGYYKTYNDAVNVANEMQKLGINNEVKATKLTFNKHQSTKTYYVLLKSYELSANIADDFQLLKSYNQDFKLRKKSKIIELYVDQFYSIDEANNKALELNKLGFNCSIIEGNLNKLVDFRQVQELNNGESLIKNFILKEDQVLKGLYGSYSMFFYKNKNWSIINKPYFDLKYQRNQITQNRNSTITVLLNSKPVYSEITQDTNNIRVYFEPDEILNGYNTLTIKCFNRISNLPCEDDLNPANWLKVKGTSYVNLNYLNIDDKTSISDFPYPYIIKGVNQPLNMKLMIPPKASEEELSAAAMFSVLLGMLENEYDSNIDFVKYHKDINLNDNLVLICKRENLPNEYQKYFTNKELQTSDNSLIKEIYSPYNVHKKILIILLGNSQSYEKLLINLKDSNVTKQIIASSYEVGANTVTNELTDNIDSKISLNKMGYVSSYVEGLFNHNLQYDFRVPASWQPNGDVELNLHLRYSDILDFSKSVVTILVNGVPIGSKSLKQEKANDNFMNFVITKDSLSSLGSYNINVKLSLYIKDTYCETRENKNVWAYIANDSFINFPYSNNPNITISKYEALFIENESLNNTNIILPTNPTTEEISTALRVSNYLGKYTKSIGNIGVVLGSIPSTLSGNNIVIYNNENAGSLVKESNKYAFVKYSEANKMYESTAKIALHDTSYMGSIQILPYKNETNLLLINAKNEYGLKQVKTNLINSKELRLMNGDVTIINKQGVIKTAIYNKKLQQYLANEYKDYKAENKNGFKFKLNFSSMKVIVITLSIMIITIATFVYLKRNK
;
A
#
# COMPACT_ATOMS: atom_id res chain seq x y z
N MET A 1 -77.58 4.84 41.82
CA MET A 1 -77.06 5.95 42.65
C MET A 1 -75.57 6.12 42.37
N ARG A 2 -75.08 7.35 42.06
CA ARG A 2 -73.64 7.73 41.94
C ARG A 2 -72.86 6.96 40.83
N THR A 3 -71.69 7.38 40.31
CA THR A 3 -70.57 8.17 40.89
C THR A 3 -69.84 9.11 39.87
N LYS A 4 -68.84 9.88 40.35
CA LYS A 4 -68.01 10.99 39.77
C LYS A 4 -66.94 10.55 38.73
N LYS A 5 -66.13 11.39 38.03
CA LYS A 5 -66.16 12.81 37.47
C LYS A 5 -64.75 13.22 36.90
N LEU A 6 -64.67 14.18 35.93
CA LEU A 6 -63.46 14.98 35.48
C LEU A 6 -62.45 14.22 34.55
N ILE A 7 -61.47 14.76 33.79
CA ILE A 7 -60.70 16.06 33.67
C ILE A 7 -60.65 16.57 32.18
N ILE A 8 -59.87 17.62 31.81
CA ILE A 8 -59.87 18.42 30.54
C ILE A 8 -58.44 18.91 30.15
N ILE A 9 -58.10 19.16 28.84
CA ILE A 9 -57.35 20.34 28.25
C ILE A 9 -56.92 20.14 26.74
N ILE A 10 -56.53 21.22 26.04
CA ILE A 10 -56.45 21.48 24.57
C ILE A 10 -54.97 21.80 24.15
N VAL A 11 -54.40 21.64 22.93
CA VAL A 11 -54.48 22.39 21.61
C VAL A 11 -53.42 21.80 20.63
N LEU A 12 -53.60 21.76 19.27
CA LEU A 12 -52.49 21.94 18.28
C LEU A 12 -52.89 22.12 16.77
N LEU A 13 -52.10 22.98 16.06
CA LEU A 13 -51.62 22.99 14.65
C LEU A 13 -52.43 22.54 13.39
N ALA A 14 -52.34 23.31 12.28
CA ALA A 14 -51.61 22.96 11.01
C ALA A 14 -51.95 23.85 9.77
N ILE A 15 -51.07 23.88 8.75
CA ILE A 15 -51.20 24.58 7.43
C ILE A 15 -50.75 23.63 6.27
N THR A 16 -51.11 23.94 5.01
CA THR A 16 -51.07 23.15 3.74
C THR A 16 -49.74 23.11 2.93
N MET A 17 -49.52 22.07 2.10
CA MET A 17 -48.58 22.04 0.91
C MET A 17 -48.86 20.86 -0.08
N PRO A 18 -48.52 20.94 -1.41
CA PRO A 18 -47.24 20.52 -2.08
C PRO A 18 -46.78 21.52 -3.21
N ALA A 19 -46.19 21.32 -4.43
CA ALA A 19 -45.67 20.27 -5.39
C ALA A 19 -44.79 20.98 -6.52
N LEU A 20 -44.08 20.49 -7.59
CA LEU A 20 -43.35 19.30 -8.18
C LEU A 20 -42.78 19.76 -9.62
N GLN A 21 -41.75 19.28 -10.40
CA GLN A 21 -40.54 18.38 -10.38
C GLN A 21 -39.81 18.30 -11.83
N GLY A 22 -38.45 18.35 -12.23
CA GLY A 22 -37.72 17.97 -13.58
C GLY A 22 -36.17 17.54 -13.87
N PHE A 23 -35.62 17.51 -15.16
CA PHE A 23 -34.24 17.06 -15.75
C PHE A 23 -33.52 18.03 -16.81
N SER A 24 -33.15 17.59 -18.07
CA SER A 24 -31.96 18.06 -18.89
C SER A 24 -31.96 18.00 -20.49
N VAL A 25 -31.06 18.74 -21.22
CA VAL A 25 -30.36 18.46 -22.56
C VAL A 25 -29.52 19.67 -23.16
N GLU A 26 -28.57 19.47 -24.12
CA GLU A 26 -27.65 20.48 -24.77
C GLU A 26 -27.84 20.67 -26.33
N GLN A 27 -27.36 21.77 -26.96
CA GLN A 27 -27.37 21.98 -28.45
C GLN A 27 -26.48 23.15 -28.98
N SER A 28 -26.29 23.28 -30.31
CA SER A 28 -25.70 24.48 -30.98
C SER A 28 -26.75 25.58 -31.19
N VAL A 29 -26.35 26.87 -31.14
CA VAL A 29 -27.32 27.96 -30.92
C VAL A 29 -26.98 29.30 -31.62
N TYR A 30 -28.00 29.93 -32.20
CA TYR A 30 -27.99 31.15 -33.01
C TYR A 30 -28.71 32.30 -32.29
N TYR A 31 -28.41 33.57 -32.59
CA TYR A 31 -29.04 34.72 -31.92
C TYR A 31 -29.39 35.88 -32.84
N VAL A 32 -30.22 36.80 -32.34
CA VAL A 32 -30.65 38.02 -33.03
C VAL A 32 -30.25 39.23 -32.18
N GLU A 33 -29.32 40.05 -32.67
CA GLU A 33 -28.77 41.20 -31.94
C GLU A 33 -29.65 42.45 -32.11
N LEU A 34 -29.95 43.18 -31.02
CA LEU A 34 -30.91 44.30 -31.01
C LEU A 34 -30.30 45.68 -30.68
N GLY A 35 -29.11 45.76 -30.06
CA GLY A 35 -28.46 47.05 -29.75
C GLY A 35 -27.34 46.99 -28.71
N LEU A 36 -26.68 48.14 -28.48
CA LEU A 36 -25.53 48.34 -27.56
C LEU A 36 -25.68 49.65 -26.76
N TYR A 37 -25.39 49.62 -25.45
CA TYR A 37 -25.71 50.70 -24.49
C TYR A 37 -24.62 50.90 -23.42
N GLN A 38 -24.40 52.11 -22.90
CA GLN A 38 -23.38 52.36 -21.86
C GLN A 38 -23.81 52.06 -20.41
N ASN A 39 -25.08 51.80 -20.14
CA ASN A 39 -25.60 51.57 -18.79
C ASN A 39 -26.69 50.47 -18.80
N PRO A 40 -26.61 49.45 -17.92
CA PRO A 40 -27.48 48.28 -17.99
C PRO A 40 -28.92 48.58 -17.54
N GLU A 41 -29.14 49.49 -16.58
CA GLU A 41 -30.49 49.84 -16.13
C GLU A 41 -31.29 50.58 -17.22
N LYS A 42 -30.62 51.44 -17.99
CA LYS A 42 -31.24 52.10 -19.16
C LYS A 42 -31.60 51.09 -20.25
N ALA A 43 -30.73 50.12 -20.55
CA ALA A 43 -31.03 49.06 -21.51
C ALA A 43 -32.23 48.21 -21.05
N LEU A 44 -32.24 47.77 -19.78
CA LEU A 44 -33.30 46.96 -19.20
C LEU A 44 -34.66 47.68 -19.24
N ASN A 45 -34.69 48.97 -18.85
CA ASN A 45 -35.93 49.74 -18.78
C ASN A 45 -36.49 50.14 -20.17
N GLN A 46 -35.66 50.10 -21.23
CA GLN A 46 -36.10 50.36 -22.60
C GLN A 46 -36.76 49.13 -23.25
N PHE A 47 -36.27 47.92 -22.98
CA PHE A 47 -36.79 46.67 -23.59
C PHE A 47 -37.73 45.85 -22.70
N SER A 48 -37.85 46.15 -21.40
CA SER A 48 -38.77 45.49 -20.46
C SER A 48 -40.22 45.37 -20.97
N LYS A 49 -40.66 46.34 -21.79
CA LYS A 49 -42.00 46.37 -22.42
C LYS A 49 -42.25 45.24 -23.42
N LEU A 50 -41.22 44.53 -23.90
CA LEU A 50 -41.34 43.38 -24.80
C LEU A 50 -41.53 42.04 -24.07
N LEU A 51 -41.18 41.95 -22.77
CA LEU A 51 -41.31 40.72 -21.97
C LEU A 51 -42.77 40.20 -21.93
N ASN A 52 -43.74 41.11 -22.03
CA ASN A 52 -45.17 40.82 -22.11
C ASN A 52 -45.61 40.07 -23.39
N LYS A 53 -44.69 39.68 -24.28
CA LYS A 53 -44.97 38.99 -25.55
C LYS A 53 -44.22 37.65 -25.74
N ASN A 54 -43.75 37.02 -24.67
CA ASN A 54 -43.07 35.70 -24.70
C ASN A 54 -41.78 35.63 -25.55
N ILE A 55 -41.08 36.76 -25.75
CA ILE A 55 -39.75 36.78 -26.39
C ILE A 55 -38.70 36.96 -25.29
N ALA A 56 -37.75 36.03 -25.20
CA ALA A 56 -36.64 36.06 -24.25
C ALA A 56 -35.60 37.12 -24.64
N ILE A 57 -35.06 37.85 -23.66
CA ILE A 57 -34.16 38.99 -23.90
C ILE A 57 -32.98 38.93 -22.93
N ASN A 58 -31.79 38.62 -23.47
CA ASN A 58 -30.54 38.66 -22.71
C ASN A 58 -29.87 40.03 -22.83
N ILE A 59 -29.14 40.42 -21.78
CA ILE A 59 -28.26 41.60 -21.77
C ILE A 59 -26.88 41.16 -21.31
N ASP A 60 -25.87 41.32 -22.17
CA ASP A 60 -24.52 40.80 -21.99
C ASP A 60 -23.44 41.89 -22.18
N SER A 61 -22.36 41.85 -21.39
CA SER A 61 -21.30 42.87 -21.42
C SER A 61 -20.40 42.73 -22.65
N PHE A 62 -20.25 43.80 -23.42
CA PHE A 62 -19.51 43.84 -24.68
C PHE A 62 -18.59 45.08 -24.73
N GLY A 63 -17.37 44.92 -24.20
CA GLY A 63 -16.43 46.02 -24.00
C GLY A 63 -16.91 46.97 -22.89
N GLU A 64 -16.83 48.28 -23.12
CA GLU A 64 -17.38 49.32 -22.21
C GLU A 64 -18.90 49.54 -22.38
N PHE A 65 -19.57 48.64 -23.11
CA PHE A 65 -20.98 48.69 -23.44
C PHE A 65 -21.68 47.38 -23.03
N TYR A 66 -23.01 47.40 -23.05
CA TYR A 66 -23.91 46.29 -22.76
C TYR A 66 -24.75 46.04 -24.00
N ARG A 67 -24.66 44.82 -24.54
CA ARG A 67 -25.41 44.35 -25.70
C ARG A 67 -26.77 43.82 -25.28
N VAL A 68 -27.75 43.93 -26.16
CA VAL A 68 -29.09 43.33 -25.99
C VAL A 68 -29.32 42.35 -27.14
N VAL A 69 -29.71 41.11 -26.82
CA VAL A 69 -30.00 40.07 -27.83
C VAL A 69 -31.35 39.39 -27.53
N SER A 70 -32.11 39.13 -28.59
CA SER A 70 -33.34 38.33 -28.53
C SER A 70 -32.97 36.86 -28.56
N GLY A 71 -33.03 36.21 -27.39
CA GLY A 71 -32.95 34.76 -27.20
C GLY A 71 -31.73 34.05 -27.80
N TYR A 72 -31.74 32.71 -27.66
CA TYR A 72 -30.78 31.79 -28.27
C TYR A 72 -31.57 30.61 -28.89
N TYR A 73 -31.51 30.47 -30.22
CA TYR A 73 -32.33 29.54 -31.02
C TYR A 73 -31.54 28.34 -31.55
N LYS A 74 -32.16 27.15 -31.58
CA LYS A 74 -31.48 25.88 -31.89
C LYS A 74 -31.23 25.62 -33.38
N THR A 75 -31.87 26.38 -34.28
CA THR A 75 -31.58 26.35 -35.72
C THR A 75 -31.42 27.77 -36.29
N TYR A 76 -30.73 27.86 -37.43
CA TYR A 76 -30.56 29.12 -38.16
C TYR A 76 -31.91 29.70 -38.62
N ASN A 77 -32.84 28.85 -39.09
CA ASN A 77 -34.16 29.30 -39.52
C ASN A 77 -34.99 29.89 -38.39
N ASP A 78 -34.88 29.39 -37.17
CA ASP A 78 -35.59 29.95 -36.01
C ASP A 78 -35.12 31.38 -35.71
N ALA A 79 -33.80 31.61 -35.73
CA ALA A 79 -33.21 32.94 -35.56
C ALA A 79 -33.58 33.89 -36.72
N VAL A 80 -33.56 33.39 -37.97
CA VAL A 80 -34.01 34.15 -39.15
C VAL A 80 -35.50 34.51 -39.06
N ASN A 81 -36.34 33.60 -38.59
CA ASN A 81 -37.77 33.87 -38.40
C ASN A 81 -38.01 34.97 -37.37
N VAL A 82 -37.34 34.93 -36.21
CA VAL A 82 -37.47 35.99 -35.19
C VAL A 82 -36.89 37.31 -35.68
N ALA A 83 -35.76 37.31 -36.39
CA ALA A 83 -35.21 38.52 -37.03
C ALA A 83 -36.21 39.16 -38.02
N ASN A 84 -36.87 38.33 -38.83
CA ASN A 84 -37.91 38.77 -39.76
C ASN A 84 -39.16 39.32 -39.05
N GLU A 85 -39.51 38.85 -37.85
CA GLU A 85 -40.58 39.44 -37.04
C GLU A 85 -40.15 40.77 -36.39
N MET A 86 -38.93 40.83 -35.85
CA MET A 86 -38.35 42.07 -35.31
C MET A 86 -38.25 43.16 -36.38
N GLN A 87 -37.89 42.81 -37.63
CA GLN A 87 -37.90 43.75 -38.76
C GLN A 87 -39.31 44.28 -39.07
N LYS A 88 -40.35 43.43 -39.03
CA LYS A 88 -41.76 43.87 -39.20
C LYS A 88 -42.22 44.80 -38.06
N LEU A 89 -41.64 44.66 -36.86
CA LEU A 89 -41.86 45.56 -35.72
C LEU A 89 -41.03 46.85 -35.80
N GLY A 90 -40.27 47.07 -36.88
CA GLY A 90 -39.43 48.25 -37.09
C GLY A 90 -38.11 48.25 -36.31
N ILE A 91 -37.68 47.08 -35.80
CA ILE A 91 -36.48 46.93 -34.98
C ILE A 91 -35.32 46.45 -35.87
N ASN A 92 -34.32 47.32 -36.07
CA ASN A 92 -33.06 46.93 -36.71
C ASN A 92 -32.39 45.82 -35.90
N ASN A 93 -32.03 44.73 -36.57
CA ASN A 93 -31.42 43.57 -35.94
C ASN A 93 -30.57 42.77 -36.93
N GLU A 94 -29.69 41.92 -36.40
CA GLU A 94 -28.73 41.13 -37.20
C GLU A 94 -28.70 39.67 -36.69
N VAL A 95 -28.90 38.70 -37.60
CA VAL A 95 -28.84 37.27 -37.28
C VAL A 95 -27.39 36.83 -37.19
N LYS A 96 -26.97 36.33 -36.02
CA LYS A 96 -25.59 35.89 -35.78
C LYS A 96 -25.56 34.41 -35.41
N ALA A 97 -24.88 33.65 -36.27
CA ALA A 97 -24.47 32.29 -35.95
C ALA A 97 -23.23 32.33 -35.05
N THR A 98 -23.21 31.49 -34.02
CA THR A 98 -22.04 31.27 -33.16
C THR A 98 -22.13 29.87 -32.57
N LYS A 99 -21.08 29.42 -31.88
CA LYS A 99 -21.15 28.23 -31.04
C LYS A 99 -21.34 28.67 -29.59
N LEU A 100 -22.57 29.10 -29.30
CA LEU A 100 -23.09 29.30 -27.95
C LEU A 100 -23.18 27.95 -27.25
N THR A 101 -22.04 27.51 -26.73
CA THR A 101 -21.95 26.80 -25.46
C THR A 101 -22.98 27.30 -24.45
N PHE A 102 -23.51 26.43 -23.60
CA PHE A 102 -24.15 26.86 -22.35
C PHE A 102 -23.10 27.36 -21.34
N ASN A 103 -22.47 28.48 -21.71
CA ASN A 103 -21.62 29.31 -20.88
C ASN A 103 -22.42 30.58 -20.56
N LYS A 104 -22.65 30.89 -19.28
CA LYS A 104 -21.69 31.57 -18.38
C LYS A 104 -21.38 33.03 -18.79
N HIS A 105 -21.42 33.90 -17.77
CA HIS A 105 -21.03 35.33 -17.71
C HIS A 105 -22.08 36.40 -18.07
N GLN A 106 -22.09 37.60 -17.46
CA GLN A 106 -21.78 37.91 -16.04
C GLN A 106 -22.41 39.24 -15.57
N SER A 107 -23.65 39.20 -15.07
CA SER A 107 -24.06 40.16 -14.03
C SER A 107 -23.28 39.87 -12.74
N THR A 108 -22.95 40.89 -11.94
CA THR A 108 -22.34 40.70 -10.60
C THR A 108 -23.31 40.09 -9.60
N LYS A 109 -24.61 40.28 -9.82
CA LYS A 109 -25.64 39.42 -9.23
C LYS A 109 -25.71 38.13 -10.02
N THR A 110 -25.56 37.00 -9.36
CA THR A 110 -25.62 35.69 -10.02
C THR A 110 -26.91 34.97 -9.64
N TYR A 111 -27.45 34.23 -10.61
CA TYR A 111 -28.76 33.58 -10.54
C TYR A 111 -28.55 32.09 -10.35
N TYR A 112 -29.00 31.56 -9.21
CA TYR A 112 -28.80 30.15 -8.88
C TYR A 112 -30.14 29.45 -8.87
N VAL A 113 -30.28 28.38 -9.66
CA VAL A 113 -31.47 27.52 -9.64
C VAL A 113 -31.37 26.60 -8.43
N LEU A 114 -31.99 26.98 -7.32
CA LEU A 114 -32.13 26.14 -6.14
C LEU A 114 -33.05 24.97 -6.50
N LEU A 115 -32.49 23.76 -6.46
CA LEU A 115 -33.23 22.51 -6.59
C LEU A 115 -33.98 22.20 -5.29
N LYS A 116 -33.24 22.25 -4.18
CA LYS A 116 -33.59 21.63 -2.90
C LYS A 116 -32.61 22.08 -1.81
N SER A 117 -33.04 21.98 -0.56
CA SER A 117 -32.18 22.20 0.62
C SER A 117 -32.21 20.95 1.50
N TYR A 118 -31.05 20.56 1.99
CA TYR A 118 -30.84 19.36 2.81
C TYR A 118 -30.23 19.73 4.17
N GLU A 119 -30.36 18.84 5.16
CA GLU A 119 -29.52 18.92 6.36
C GLU A 119 -28.09 18.44 6.08
N LEU A 120 -27.12 18.88 6.89
CA LEU A 120 -25.69 18.69 6.62
C LEU A 120 -25.22 17.22 6.54
N SER A 121 -26.02 16.29 7.06
CA SER A 121 -25.73 14.86 7.16
C SER A 121 -26.60 14.00 6.22
N ALA A 122 -27.37 14.61 5.31
CA ALA A 122 -28.21 13.88 4.37
C ALA A 122 -27.36 13.21 3.28
N ASN A 123 -27.66 11.94 2.95
CA ASN A 123 -27.12 11.33 1.74
C ASN A 123 -27.77 11.99 0.52
N ILE A 124 -26.96 12.64 -0.29
CA ILE A 124 -27.34 13.36 -1.51
C ILE A 124 -26.88 12.61 -2.78
N ALA A 125 -26.26 11.43 -2.64
CA ALA A 125 -25.72 10.66 -3.75
C ALA A 125 -26.76 10.19 -4.77
N ASP A 126 -28.01 9.96 -4.38
CA ASP A 126 -29.05 9.45 -5.30
C ASP A 126 -29.63 10.58 -6.16
N ASP A 127 -29.98 11.73 -5.55
CA ASP A 127 -30.33 12.95 -6.27
C ASP A 127 -29.15 13.41 -7.18
N PHE A 128 -27.89 13.16 -6.78
CA PHE A 128 -26.71 13.39 -7.61
C PHE A 128 -26.50 12.37 -8.72
N GLN A 129 -26.68 11.08 -8.49
CA GLN A 129 -26.61 10.07 -9.56
C GLN A 129 -27.72 10.29 -10.58
N LEU A 130 -28.88 10.78 -10.14
CA LEU A 130 -29.99 11.17 -11.01
C LEU A 130 -29.65 12.44 -11.82
N LEU A 131 -29.19 13.52 -11.18
CA LEU A 131 -28.72 14.71 -11.92
C LEU A 131 -27.59 14.36 -12.91
N LYS A 132 -26.69 13.45 -12.54
CA LYS A 132 -25.52 13.05 -13.32
C LYS A 132 -25.81 12.02 -14.41
N SER A 133 -26.77 11.12 -14.25
CA SER A 133 -27.25 10.25 -15.34
C SER A 133 -27.99 11.05 -16.41
N TYR A 134 -28.55 12.19 -16.02
CA TYR A 134 -29.09 13.24 -16.89
C TYR A 134 -28.07 14.37 -17.18
N ASN A 135 -26.80 14.14 -16.84
CA ASN A 135 -25.61 14.94 -17.18
C ASN A 135 -25.66 16.43 -16.77
N GLN A 136 -26.06 16.71 -15.53
CA GLN A 136 -26.20 18.07 -14.96
C GLN A 136 -25.20 18.36 -13.83
N ASP A 137 -24.52 19.51 -13.95
CA ASP A 137 -23.55 20.02 -12.96
C ASP A 137 -24.19 20.95 -11.92
N PHE A 138 -23.73 20.85 -10.68
CA PHE A 138 -24.34 21.52 -9.53
C PHE A 138 -23.31 22.03 -8.51
N LYS A 139 -23.73 22.98 -7.67
CA LYS A 139 -22.93 23.66 -6.65
C LYS A 139 -23.65 23.64 -5.30
N LEU A 140 -22.87 23.64 -4.21
CA LEU A 140 -23.41 23.58 -2.85
C LEU A 140 -23.08 24.84 -2.04
N ARG A 141 -24.04 25.28 -1.21
CA ARG A 141 -23.83 26.28 -0.16
C ARG A 141 -24.07 25.69 1.22
N LYS A 142 -23.05 25.69 2.07
CA LYS A 142 -23.17 25.34 3.50
C LYS A 142 -23.59 26.56 4.31
N LYS A 143 -24.77 26.51 4.93
CA LYS A 143 -25.25 27.47 5.94
C LYS A 143 -25.44 26.77 7.27
N SER A 144 -24.43 26.81 8.15
CA SER A 144 -24.44 26.29 9.54
C SER A 144 -24.85 24.82 9.70
N LYS A 145 -26.14 24.49 9.53
CA LYS A 145 -26.73 23.14 9.62
C LYS A 145 -27.32 22.60 8.31
N ILE A 146 -27.44 23.42 7.25
CA ILE A 146 -28.03 23.00 5.97
C ILE A 146 -27.05 23.13 4.79
N ILE A 147 -27.29 22.29 3.78
CA ILE A 147 -26.65 22.30 2.47
C ILE A 147 -27.73 22.67 1.44
N GLU A 148 -27.60 23.82 0.81
CA GLU A 148 -28.46 24.24 -0.30
C GLU A 148 -27.84 23.78 -1.62
N LEU A 149 -28.62 23.09 -2.45
CA LEU A 149 -28.19 22.51 -3.73
C LEU A 149 -28.71 23.33 -4.91
N TYR A 150 -27.78 23.83 -5.70
CA TYR A 150 -28.05 24.65 -6.89
C TYR A 150 -27.58 23.93 -8.15
N VAL A 151 -28.35 23.90 -9.24
CA VAL A 151 -27.76 23.62 -10.56
C VAL A 151 -26.99 24.85 -11.01
N ASP A 152 -25.72 24.61 -11.39
CA ASP A 152 -24.67 25.57 -11.74
C ASP A 152 -24.78 26.96 -11.06
N GLN A 153 -24.50 28.00 -11.83
CA GLN A 153 -24.51 29.41 -11.52
C GLN A 153 -24.81 30.05 -12.86
N PHE A 154 -26.03 30.57 -13.01
CA PHE A 154 -26.45 31.24 -14.23
C PHE A 154 -26.17 32.72 -14.11
N TYR A 155 -25.96 33.32 -15.27
CA TYR A 155 -25.55 34.71 -15.36
C TYR A 155 -26.56 35.53 -16.17
N SER A 156 -27.39 34.85 -16.96
CA SER A 156 -28.74 35.30 -17.31
C SER A 156 -29.80 34.67 -16.40
N ILE A 157 -30.86 35.42 -16.11
CA ILE A 157 -32.07 34.88 -15.45
C ILE A 157 -32.90 34.01 -16.41
N ASP A 158 -32.77 34.18 -17.73
CA ASP A 158 -33.44 33.35 -18.73
C ASP A 158 -32.74 31.99 -18.90
N GLU A 159 -31.42 31.90 -18.72
CA GLU A 159 -30.74 30.61 -18.53
C GLU A 159 -31.33 29.90 -17.30
N ALA A 160 -31.41 30.60 -16.16
CA ALA A 160 -31.95 30.04 -14.93
C ALA A 160 -33.43 29.63 -15.05
N ASN A 161 -34.27 30.40 -15.76
CA ASN A 161 -35.69 30.09 -16.00
C ASN A 161 -35.85 28.90 -16.95
N ASN A 162 -35.15 28.88 -18.09
CA ASN A 162 -35.18 27.74 -19.00
C ASN A 162 -34.68 26.48 -18.30
N LYS A 163 -33.60 26.59 -17.52
CA LYS A 163 -33.04 25.47 -16.80
C LYS A 163 -33.92 25.01 -15.65
N ALA A 164 -34.59 25.93 -14.93
CA ALA A 164 -35.63 25.59 -13.98
C ALA A 164 -36.83 24.90 -14.67
N LEU A 165 -37.24 25.31 -15.87
CA LEU A 165 -38.32 24.68 -16.65
C LEU A 165 -37.96 23.28 -17.18
N GLU A 166 -36.71 23.07 -17.55
CA GLU A 166 -36.10 21.78 -17.89
C GLU A 166 -36.07 20.87 -16.65
N LEU A 167 -35.57 21.44 -15.55
CA LEU A 167 -35.57 20.90 -14.20
C LEU A 167 -36.94 20.95 -13.49
N ASN A 168 -38.06 21.21 -14.19
CA ASN A 168 -39.46 21.16 -13.69
C ASN A 168 -40.43 20.22 -14.48
N LYS A 169 -39.93 19.25 -15.29
CA LYS A 169 -40.74 18.30 -16.11
C LYS A 169 -40.89 16.81 -15.69
N LEU A 170 -40.33 16.33 -14.55
CA LEU A 170 -40.18 14.93 -14.07
C LEU A 170 -39.41 14.61 -12.70
N GLY A 171 -38.73 15.53 -11.97
CA GLY A 171 -37.74 15.26 -10.87
C GLY A 171 -37.50 16.28 -9.69
N PHE A 172 -37.25 17.58 -9.88
CA PHE A 172 -37.00 18.63 -8.84
C PHE A 172 -37.85 19.92 -8.97
N ASN A 173 -38.07 20.69 -7.89
CA ASN A 173 -39.05 21.79 -7.88
C ASN A 173 -38.37 23.16 -7.73
N CYS A 174 -37.98 23.74 -8.86
CA CYS A 174 -36.93 24.75 -8.95
C CYS A 174 -37.35 26.19 -8.65
N SER A 175 -36.44 26.96 -8.02
CA SER A 175 -36.60 28.39 -7.75
C SER A 175 -35.28 29.16 -7.99
N ILE A 176 -35.35 30.42 -8.43
CA ILE A 176 -34.16 31.20 -8.80
C ILE A 176 -33.82 32.19 -7.67
N ILE A 177 -32.56 32.21 -7.24
CA ILE A 177 -32.05 33.13 -6.23
C ILE A 177 -31.02 34.08 -6.85
N GLU A 178 -31.30 35.38 -6.79
CA GLU A 178 -30.43 36.48 -7.23
C GLU A 178 -29.53 36.95 -6.08
N GLY A 179 -28.21 36.93 -6.26
CA GLY A 179 -27.26 37.50 -5.30
C GLY A 179 -25.81 37.11 -5.56
N ASN A 180 -24.85 37.73 -4.87
CA ASN A 180 -23.44 37.32 -4.97
C ASN A 180 -23.05 36.44 -3.77
N LEU A 181 -22.80 35.15 -4.02
CA LEU A 181 -22.72 34.12 -2.99
C LEU A 181 -21.27 33.76 -2.67
N ASN A 182 -20.58 34.68 -1.99
CA ASN A 182 -19.13 34.70 -1.74
C ASN A 182 -18.54 33.50 -0.95
N LYS A 183 -19.33 32.44 -0.68
CA LYS A 183 -18.89 31.12 -0.19
C LYS A 183 -19.75 29.99 -0.78
N LEU A 184 -19.91 29.99 -2.10
CA LEU A 184 -20.23 28.76 -2.83
C LEU A 184 -18.97 27.93 -3.02
N VAL A 185 -19.13 26.62 -2.83
CA VAL A 185 -18.04 25.66 -2.87
C VAL A 185 -18.24 24.82 -4.14
N ASP A 186 -17.26 24.85 -5.04
CA ASP A 186 -17.24 23.97 -6.23
C ASP A 186 -17.29 22.51 -5.76
N PHE A 187 -17.91 21.59 -6.52
CA PHE A 187 -17.94 20.18 -6.13
C PHE A 187 -16.52 19.60 -5.91
N ARG A 188 -15.47 20.17 -6.51
CA ARG A 188 -14.07 19.80 -6.24
C ARG A 188 -13.55 20.22 -4.86
N GLN A 189 -14.11 21.27 -4.26
CA GLN A 189 -13.87 21.64 -2.85
C GLN A 189 -14.93 21.03 -1.92
N VAL A 190 -16.08 20.61 -2.44
CA VAL A 190 -16.93 19.63 -1.74
C VAL A 190 -16.28 18.24 -1.78
N GLN A 191 -15.35 17.94 -2.69
CA GLN A 191 -14.48 16.76 -2.58
C GLN A 191 -13.47 16.88 -1.43
N GLU A 192 -13.12 18.09 -0.99
CA GLU A 192 -12.44 18.30 0.30
C GLU A 192 -13.39 18.09 1.52
N LEU A 193 -14.67 17.78 1.27
CA LEU A 193 -15.67 17.23 2.21
C LEU A 193 -16.16 15.81 1.83
N ASN A 194 -15.79 15.28 0.66
CA ASN A 194 -15.89 13.87 0.28
C ASN A 194 -14.51 13.20 0.49
N ASN A 195 -13.82 13.55 1.59
CA ASN A 195 -12.35 13.67 1.62
C ASN A 195 -11.61 12.35 1.86
N GLY A 196 -12.06 11.28 1.22
CA GLY A 196 -11.15 10.22 0.80
C GLY A 196 -10.34 10.73 -0.39
N GLU A 197 -9.03 10.85 -0.23
CA GLU A 197 -8.15 11.06 -1.39
C GLU A 197 -8.31 9.89 -2.38
N SER A 198 -8.32 10.18 -3.68
CA SER A 198 -8.34 9.16 -4.74
C SER A 198 -6.98 8.47 -4.82
N LEU A 199 -6.76 7.50 -3.94
CA LEU A 199 -5.49 6.78 -3.83
C LEU A 199 -5.30 5.76 -4.95
N ILE A 200 -4.03 5.48 -5.25
CA ILE A 200 -3.62 4.58 -6.33
C ILE A 200 -2.63 3.56 -5.77
N LYS A 201 -2.85 2.27 -6.03
CA LYS A 201 -1.91 1.19 -5.76
C LYS A 201 -1.60 0.44 -7.04
N ASN A 202 -0.31 0.39 -7.39
CA ASN A 202 0.21 -0.43 -8.48
C ASN A 202 0.91 -1.67 -7.91
N PHE A 203 0.53 -2.86 -8.39
CA PHE A 203 1.18 -4.13 -8.09
C PHE A 203 2.01 -4.54 -9.31
N ILE A 204 3.33 -4.39 -9.21
CA ILE A 204 4.27 -4.47 -10.34
C ILE A 204 4.90 -5.87 -10.38
N LEU A 205 5.13 -6.44 -11.57
CA LEU A 205 5.96 -7.65 -11.70
C LEU A 205 7.40 -7.34 -11.24
N LYS A 206 7.94 -8.16 -10.34
CA LYS A 206 9.29 -7.92 -9.79
C LYS A 206 10.42 -8.02 -10.84
N GLU A 207 10.19 -8.77 -11.92
CA GLU A 207 11.18 -9.08 -12.97
C GLU A 207 10.50 -9.41 -14.32
N ASP A 208 11.28 -9.46 -15.42
CA ASP A 208 10.82 -9.91 -16.74
C ASP A 208 10.51 -11.43 -16.74
N GLN A 209 9.27 -11.81 -17.03
CA GLN A 209 8.82 -13.21 -17.03
C GLN A 209 8.80 -13.79 -18.45
N VAL A 210 9.45 -14.94 -18.65
CA VAL A 210 9.61 -15.58 -19.98
C VAL A 210 8.77 -16.84 -20.08
N LEU A 211 7.66 -16.75 -20.80
CA LEU A 211 6.81 -17.86 -21.18
C LEU A 211 7.44 -18.58 -22.39
N LYS A 212 7.54 -19.92 -22.36
CA LYS A 212 8.28 -20.71 -23.38
C LYS A 212 7.48 -21.89 -23.93
N GLY A 213 7.61 -22.11 -25.24
CA GLY A 213 6.90 -23.14 -26.01
C GLY A 213 5.52 -22.69 -26.47
N LEU A 214 4.81 -23.62 -27.13
CA LEU A 214 3.46 -23.41 -27.66
C LEU A 214 2.46 -22.94 -26.60
N TYR A 215 2.51 -23.49 -25.39
CA TYR A 215 1.72 -23.04 -24.24
C TYR A 215 2.65 -22.60 -23.11
N GLY A 216 2.31 -21.50 -22.46
CA GLY A 216 3.00 -21.07 -21.24
C GLY A 216 2.11 -20.18 -20.38
N SER A 217 2.31 -20.21 -19.06
CA SER A 217 1.64 -19.27 -18.16
C SER A 217 2.49 -18.83 -16.97
N TYR A 218 2.22 -17.61 -16.51
CA TYR A 218 2.75 -17.04 -15.27
C TYR A 218 1.58 -16.50 -14.44
N SER A 219 1.59 -16.76 -13.13
CA SER A 219 0.60 -16.18 -12.21
C SER A 219 1.28 -15.37 -11.12
N MET A 220 0.72 -14.18 -10.84
CA MET A 220 1.09 -13.33 -9.71
C MET A 220 -0.10 -13.18 -8.74
N PHE A 221 0.20 -12.80 -7.50
CA PHE A 221 -0.80 -12.44 -6.50
C PHE A 221 -0.80 -10.93 -6.23
N PHE A 222 -1.97 -10.35 -5.95
CA PHE A 222 -2.10 -8.96 -5.51
C PHE A 222 -3.20 -8.82 -4.44
N TYR A 223 -3.06 -7.86 -3.52
CA TYR A 223 -3.92 -7.77 -2.32
C TYR A 223 -4.85 -6.55 -2.35
N LYS A 224 -6.16 -6.75 -2.24
CA LYS A 224 -7.14 -5.68 -2.01
C LYS A 224 -7.52 -5.66 -0.52
N ASN A 225 -7.33 -4.51 0.12
CA ASN A 225 -7.75 -4.32 1.51
C ASN A 225 -9.29 -4.28 1.62
N LYS A 226 -9.87 -4.86 2.69
CA LYS A 226 -11.30 -4.77 3.02
C LYS A 226 -11.80 -3.32 3.15
N ASN A 227 -10.91 -2.40 3.52
CA ASN A 227 -11.20 -0.98 3.74
C ASN A 227 -11.07 -0.12 2.46
N TRP A 228 -10.92 -0.73 1.27
CA TRP A 228 -10.84 0.00 0.01
C TRP A 228 -12.13 -0.12 -0.80
N SER A 229 -12.81 1.00 -1.03
CA SER A 229 -13.84 1.12 -2.06
C SER A 229 -13.16 1.40 -3.39
N ILE A 230 -13.21 0.45 -4.32
CA ILE A 230 -12.62 0.60 -5.66
C ILE A 230 -13.37 1.69 -6.43
N ILE A 231 -12.64 2.64 -7.03
CA ILE A 231 -13.20 3.68 -7.89
C ILE A 231 -12.60 3.62 -9.30
N ASN A 232 -13.42 3.98 -10.29
CA ASN A 232 -13.17 3.67 -11.71
C ASN A 232 -13.03 2.15 -11.95
N LYS A 233 -12.73 1.75 -13.19
CA LYS A 233 -12.41 0.35 -13.49
C LYS A 233 -10.94 0.05 -13.17
N PRO A 234 -10.63 -0.96 -12.34
CA PRO A 234 -9.30 -1.55 -12.26
C PRO A 234 -8.73 -1.92 -13.63
N TYR A 235 -7.41 -1.98 -13.75
CA TYR A 235 -6.78 -2.50 -14.97
C TYR A 235 -5.44 -3.19 -14.73
N PHE A 236 -5.02 -3.99 -15.70
CA PHE A 236 -3.67 -4.52 -15.84
C PHE A 236 -2.99 -3.91 -17.08
N ASP A 237 -1.86 -3.25 -16.85
CA ASP A 237 -1.01 -2.63 -17.87
C ASP A 237 0.04 -3.66 -18.30
N LEU A 238 -0.26 -4.42 -19.36
CA LEU A 238 0.46 -5.61 -19.81
C LEU A 238 1.42 -5.26 -20.94
N LYS A 239 2.71 -5.16 -20.61
CA LYS A 239 3.80 -4.96 -21.57
C LYS A 239 4.43 -6.29 -21.93
N TYR A 240 4.46 -6.63 -23.21
CA TYR A 240 5.12 -7.86 -23.66
C TYR A 240 5.88 -7.69 -24.98
N GLN A 241 6.80 -8.62 -25.20
CA GLN A 241 7.64 -8.73 -26.39
C GLN A 241 7.70 -10.21 -26.78
N ARG A 242 7.37 -10.56 -28.03
CA ARG A 242 7.55 -11.93 -28.54
C ARG A 242 8.93 -12.10 -29.18
N ASN A 243 9.27 -13.36 -29.45
CA ASN A 243 10.45 -13.74 -30.24
C ASN A 243 10.31 -13.34 -31.72
N GLN A 244 11.43 -13.34 -32.45
CA GLN A 244 11.46 -12.97 -33.87
C GLN A 244 11.10 -14.12 -34.85
N ILE A 245 10.92 -15.37 -34.38
CA ILE A 245 10.66 -16.52 -35.26
C ILE A 245 9.18 -16.81 -35.48
N THR A 246 8.27 -16.25 -34.68
CA THR A 246 6.82 -16.36 -34.89
C THR A 246 6.35 -15.51 -36.08
N GLN A 247 6.52 -16.02 -37.30
CA GLN A 247 6.07 -15.37 -38.54
C GLN A 247 4.54 -15.26 -38.64
N ASN A 248 3.79 -16.03 -37.84
CA ASN A 248 2.34 -16.12 -37.93
C ASN A 248 1.54 -15.18 -37.01
N ARG A 249 0.29 -14.95 -37.42
CA ARG A 249 -0.70 -14.05 -36.78
C ARG A 249 -1.73 -14.76 -35.89
N ASN A 250 -1.49 -16.03 -35.56
CA ASN A 250 -2.44 -16.89 -34.84
C ASN A 250 -1.99 -17.24 -33.41
N SER A 251 -0.97 -16.55 -32.90
CA SER A 251 -0.55 -16.61 -31.49
C SER A 251 -1.43 -15.68 -30.64
N THR A 252 -1.82 -16.11 -29.44
CA THR A 252 -2.71 -15.34 -28.56
C THR A 252 -2.16 -15.18 -27.15
N ILE A 253 -2.63 -14.14 -26.46
CA ILE A 253 -2.39 -13.90 -25.04
C ILE A 253 -3.72 -13.67 -24.32
N THR A 254 -3.93 -14.39 -23.23
CA THR A 254 -5.15 -14.41 -22.42
C THR A 254 -4.82 -13.96 -21.00
N VAL A 255 -5.59 -13.02 -20.47
CA VAL A 255 -5.50 -12.60 -19.06
C VAL A 255 -6.68 -13.21 -18.31
N LEU A 256 -6.39 -13.83 -17.17
CA LEU A 256 -7.37 -14.36 -16.24
C LEU A 256 -7.23 -13.66 -14.89
N LEU A 257 -8.36 -13.29 -14.30
CA LEU A 257 -8.49 -12.77 -12.94
C LEU A 257 -9.24 -13.80 -12.11
N ASN A 258 -8.65 -14.25 -11.00
CA ASN A 258 -9.24 -15.24 -10.09
C ASN A 258 -9.74 -16.50 -10.84
N SER A 259 -8.92 -16.99 -11.78
CA SER A 259 -9.18 -18.10 -12.72
C SER A 259 -10.29 -17.87 -13.77
N LYS A 260 -10.95 -16.71 -13.81
CA LYS A 260 -11.88 -16.33 -14.89
C LYS A 260 -11.14 -15.62 -16.03
N PRO A 261 -11.31 -16.01 -17.31
CA PRO A 261 -10.76 -15.24 -18.42
C PRO A 261 -11.50 -13.91 -18.57
N VAL A 262 -10.75 -12.81 -18.57
CA VAL A 262 -11.27 -11.43 -18.64
C VAL A 262 -10.84 -10.70 -19.92
N TYR A 263 -9.81 -11.19 -20.62
CA TYR A 263 -9.36 -10.62 -21.89
C TYR A 263 -8.60 -11.62 -22.74
N SER A 264 -8.61 -11.45 -24.07
CA SER A 264 -7.66 -12.10 -24.99
C SER A 264 -7.43 -11.27 -26.25
N GLU A 265 -6.18 -11.22 -26.74
CA GLU A 265 -5.83 -10.69 -28.06
C GLU A 265 -4.91 -11.64 -28.85
N ILE A 266 -4.76 -11.35 -30.14
CA ILE A 266 -3.67 -11.88 -30.97
C ILE A 266 -2.38 -11.11 -30.67
N THR A 267 -1.27 -11.81 -30.46
CA THR A 267 0.00 -11.20 -30.03
C THR A 267 0.71 -10.44 -31.16
N GLN A 268 1.24 -9.26 -30.84
CA GLN A 268 2.07 -8.44 -31.73
C GLN A 268 3.57 -8.55 -31.36
N ASP A 269 4.48 -7.98 -32.16
CA ASP A 269 5.94 -8.06 -31.94
C ASP A 269 6.37 -7.46 -30.60
N THR A 270 5.80 -6.31 -30.25
CA THR A 270 5.87 -5.69 -28.92
C THR A 270 4.61 -4.84 -28.74
N ASN A 271 3.92 -5.01 -27.62
CA ASN A 271 2.67 -4.27 -27.33
C ASN A 271 2.60 -3.84 -25.86
N ASN A 272 1.75 -2.85 -25.58
CA ASN A 272 1.29 -2.50 -24.23
C ASN A 272 -0.25 -2.51 -24.21
N ILE A 273 -0.84 -3.62 -23.75
CA ILE A 273 -2.28 -3.75 -23.59
C ILE A 273 -2.68 -3.11 -22.26
N ARG A 274 -3.82 -2.40 -22.23
CA ARG A 274 -4.53 -2.14 -20.97
C ARG A 274 -5.80 -2.98 -20.90
N VAL A 275 -5.77 -4.00 -20.04
CA VAL A 275 -6.92 -4.87 -19.76
C VAL A 275 -7.69 -4.29 -18.59
N TYR A 276 -8.97 -3.95 -18.75
CA TYR A 276 -9.82 -3.51 -17.65
C TYR A 276 -10.53 -4.69 -16.99
N PHE A 277 -10.85 -4.56 -15.69
CA PHE A 277 -11.67 -5.49 -14.92
C PHE A 277 -12.87 -4.73 -14.33
N GLU A 278 -13.95 -5.44 -13.97
CA GLU A 278 -15.03 -4.81 -13.20
C GLU A 278 -14.68 -4.74 -11.69
N PRO A 279 -15.11 -3.70 -10.94
CA PRO A 279 -14.70 -3.50 -9.55
C PRO A 279 -15.04 -4.63 -8.56
N ASP A 280 -16.08 -5.41 -8.88
CA ASP A 280 -16.59 -6.55 -8.11
C ASP A 280 -15.86 -7.87 -8.40
N GLU A 281 -15.13 -7.98 -9.52
CA GLU A 281 -14.26 -9.13 -9.80
C GLU A 281 -13.02 -9.18 -8.89
N ILE A 282 -12.65 -8.03 -8.30
CA ILE A 282 -11.55 -7.91 -7.34
C ILE A 282 -12.05 -8.26 -5.94
N LEU A 283 -11.76 -9.49 -5.51
CA LEU A 283 -12.09 -10.02 -4.18
C LEU A 283 -11.30 -9.28 -3.08
N ASN A 284 -11.81 -9.27 -1.86
CA ASN A 284 -11.05 -8.77 -0.70
C ASN A 284 -10.00 -9.82 -0.30
N GLY A 285 -8.78 -9.38 0.05
CA GLY A 285 -7.63 -10.25 0.29
C GLY A 285 -6.79 -10.47 -0.98
N TYR A 286 -6.10 -11.61 -1.06
CA TYR A 286 -5.28 -11.95 -2.23
C TYR A 286 -6.14 -12.39 -3.42
N ASN A 287 -5.88 -11.76 -4.56
CA ASN A 287 -6.39 -12.09 -5.88
C ASN A 287 -5.27 -12.72 -6.71
N THR A 288 -5.62 -13.58 -7.66
CA THR A 288 -4.66 -14.19 -8.60
C THR A 288 -4.84 -13.57 -9.98
N LEU A 289 -3.76 -13.05 -10.57
CA LEU A 289 -3.71 -12.66 -11.98
C LEU A 289 -2.85 -13.67 -12.73
N THR A 290 -3.44 -14.35 -13.71
CA THR A 290 -2.74 -15.33 -14.56
C THR A 290 -2.68 -14.84 -16.00
N ILE A 291 -1.48 -14.86 -16.58
CA ILE A 291 -1.25 -14.61 -18.00
C ILE A 291 -0.99 -15.97 -18.65
N LYS A 292 -1.85 -16.38 -19.59
CA LYS A 292 -1.60 -17.54 -20.47
C LYS A 292 -1.22 -17.02 -21.86
N CYS A 293 -0.28 -17.67 -22.54
CA CYS A 293 0.02 -17.43 -23.95
C CYS A 293 -0.07 -18.73 -24.77
N PHE A 294 -0.47 -18.58 -26.03
CA PHE A 294 -0.44 -19.62 -27.05
C PHE A 294 0.46 -19.14 -28.20
N ASN A 295 1.69 -19.63 -28.28
CA ASN A 295 2.72 -19.13 -29.20
C ASN A 295 2.92 -20.11 -30.37
N ARG A 296 2.26 -19.87 -31.50
CA ARG A 296 2.44 -20.65 -32.73
C ARG A 296 3.54 -20.07 -33.60
N ILE A 297 4.49 -20.92 -34.00
CA ILE A 297 5.46 -20.61 -35.06
C ILE A 297 4.80 -20.85 -36.42
N SER A 298 4.23 -22.04 -36.65
CA SER A 298 3.55 -22.41 -37.89
C SER A 298 2.02 -22.38 -37.82
N ASN A 299 1.39 -22.30 -39.00
CA ASN A 299 -0.04 -22.58 -39.19
C ASN A 299 -0.35 -24.08 -39.31
N LEU A 300 0.64 -24.91 -39.63
CA LEU A 300 0.52 -26.37 -39.50
C LEU A 300 0.52 -26.75 -38.01
N PRO A 301 -0.27 -27.76 -37.59
CA PRO A 301 -0.21 -28.28 -36.22
C PRO A 301 1.10 -29.05 -36.00
N CYS A 302 1.69 -28.95 -34.81
CA CYS A 302 2.86 -29.72 -34.37
C CYS A 302 4.15 -29.54 -35.20
N GLU A 303 4.24 -28.45 -35.97
CA GLU A 303 5.48 -27.99 -36.61
C GLU A 303 6.22 -26.99 -35.70
N ASP A 304 7.41 -27.39 -35.25
CA ASP A 304 8.38 -26.59 -34.47
C ASP A 304 7.92 -26.08 -33.08
N ASP A 305 6.82 -26.64 -32.54
CA ASP A 305 6.25 -26.24 -31.23
C ASP A 305 7.19 -26.40 -30.02
N LEU A 306 8.26 -27.20 -30.16
CA LEU A 306 9.31 -27.43 -29.15
C LEU A 306 10.53 -26.50 -29.29
N ASN A 307 10.55 -25.57 -30.24
CA ASN A 307 11.70 -24.70 -30.49
C ASN A 307 12.07 -23.87 -29.23
N PRO A 308 13.33 -23.90 -28.75
CA PRO A 308 13.75 -23.13 -27.58
C PRO A 308 13.73 -21.60 -27.80
N ALA A 309 13.68 -21.14 -29.05
CA ALA A 309 13.44 -19.74 -29.41
C ALA A 309 11.94 -19.36 -29.44
N ASN A 310 11.01 -20.31 -29.26
CA ASN A 310 9.60 -20.01 -29.07
C ASN A 310 9.36 -19.46 -27.65
N TRP A 311 9.35 -18.13 -27.51
CA TRP A 311 9.07 -17.46 -26.24
C TRP A 311 8.29 -16.16 -26.40
N LEU A 312 7.54 -15.83 -25.34
CA LEU A 312 6.92 -14.52 -25.12
C LEU A 312 7.39 -14.00 -23.76
N LYS A 313 7.90 -12.76 -23.75
CA LYS A 313 8.44 -12.11 -22.56
C LYS A 313 7.49 -11.03 -22.07
N VAL A 314 6.85 -11.26 -20.94
CA VAL A 314 6.13 -10.23 -20.18
C VAL A 314 7.17 -9.39 -19.44
N LYS A 315 7.06 -8.06 -19.51
CA LYS A 315 8.01 -7.14 -18.88
C LYS A 315 7.70 -6.97 -17.40
N GLY A 316 8.75 -6.84 -16.57
CA GLY A 316 8.63 -6.47 -15.16
C GLY A 316 7.91 -5.12 -14.96
N THR A 317 7.99 -4.22 -15.94
CA THR A 317 7.25 -2.95 -15.93
C THR A 317 5.75 -3.08 -16.22
N SER A 318 5.19 -4.30 -16.19
CA SER A 318 3.74 -4.56 -16.20
C SER A 318 3.17 -4.50 -14.78
N TYR A 319 1.95 -3.98 -14.61
CA TYR A 319 1.37 -3.79 -13.27
C TYR A 319 -0.16 -3.81 -13.25
N VAL A 320 -0.73 -4.32 -12.16
CA VAL A 320 -2.17 -4.15 -11.83
C VAL A 320 -2.35 -2.81 -11.14
N ASN A 321 -3.29 -2.01 -11.60
CA ASN A 321 -3.70 -0.73 -11.03
C ASN A 321 -5.04 -0.87 -10.32
N LEU A 322 -5.07 -0.53 -9.03
CA LEU A 322 -6.30 -0.25 -8.29
C LEU A 322 -6.31 1.24 -7.93
N ASN A 323 -7.36 1.94 -8.34
CA ASN A 323 -7.70 3.25 -7.79
C ASN A 323 -8.82 3.05 -6.76
N TYR A 324 -8.72 3.70 -5.61
CA TYR A 324 -9.62 3.45 -4.49
C TYR A 324 -9.80 4.66 -3.59
N LEU A 325 -10.93 4.69 -2.89
CA LEU A 325 -11.14 5.49 -1.70
C LEU A 325 -10.97 4.59 -0.48
N ASN A 326 -10.37 5.13 0.58
CA ASN A 326 -10.47 4.54 1.90
C ASN A 326 -11.93 4.63 2.38
N ILE A 327 -12.46 3.56 2.98
CA ILE A 327 -13.81 3.52 3.54
C ILE A 327 -13.79 4.20 4.91
N ASP A 328 -14.60 5.23 5.09
CA ASP A 328 -14.73 5.94 6.37
C ASP A 328 -15.15 4.98 7.50
N ASP A 329 -14.48 5.12 8.64
CA ASP A 329 -14.67 4.31 9.84
C ASP A 329 -15.50 5.03 10.91
N LYS A 330 -16.27 4.23 11.67
CA LYS A 330 -16.99 4.73 12.84
C LYS A 330 -16.00 4.91 13.99
N THR A 331 -16.28 5.77 14.97
CA THR A 331 -15.47 5.78 16.21
C THR A 331 -15.75 4.51 17.01
N SER A 332 -14.89 3.50 16.87
CA SER A 332 -15.08 2.18 17.46
C SER A 332 -13.75 1.45 17.55
N ILE A 333 -13.42 0.90 18.72
CA ILE A 333 -12.21 0.08 18.87
C ILE A 333 -12.28 -1.18 17.99
N SER A 334 -13.48 -1.64 17.59
CA SER A 334 -13.69 -2.79 16.70
C SER A 334 -13.05 -2.69 15.31
N ASP A 335 -12.74 -1.49 14.83
CA ASP A 335 -12.08 -1.28 13.53
C ASP A 335 -10.55 -1.25 13.64
N PHE A 336 -9.98 -1.14 14.84
CA PHE A 336 -8.53 -1.14 15.07
C PHE A 336 -7.85 -2.39 14.45
N PRO A 337 -6.69 -2.26 13.78
CA PRO A 337 -5.84 -1.06 13.71
C PRO A 337 -6.16 -0.07 12.57
N TYR A 338 -7.25 -0.23 11.84
CA TYR A 338 -7.71 0.84 10.94
C TYR A 338 -8.21 2.04 11.78
N PRO A 339 -7.99 3.30 11.36
CA PRO A 339 -7.35 3.77 10.13
C PRO A 339 -5.83 4.01 10.29
N TYR A 340 -5.26 3.68 11.45
CA TYR A 340 -3.85 3.89 11.79
C TYR A 340 -2.88 2.96 11.02
N ILE A 341 -3.34 1.75 10.66
CA ILE A 341 -2.64 0.80 9.78
C ILE A 341 -3.54 0.42 8.60
N ILE A 342 -3.05 0.66 7.38
CA ILE A 342 -3.71 0.27 6.12
C ILE A 342 -2.88 -0.81 5.43
N LYS A 343 -3.21 -2.08 5.65
CA LYS A 343 -2.52 -3.20 4.97
C LYS A 343 -2.61 -3.07 3.44
N GLY A 344 -1.54 -3.46 2.74
CA GLY A 344 -1.47 -3.48 1.28
C GLY A 344 -0.97 -2.19 0.60
N VAL A 345 -0.81 -1.04 1.28
CA VAL A 345 -0.12 0.14 0.69
C VAL A 345 1.40 0.09 0.93
N ASN A 346 2.16 1.01 0.33
CA ASN A 346 3.64 1.03 0.42
C ASN A 346 4.17 1.67 1.73
N GLN A 347 3.34 2.46 2.40
CA GLN A 347 3.57 3.01 3.74
C GLN A 347 2.30 2.78 4.57
N PRO A 348 2.10 1.55 5.08
CA PRO A 348 0.87 1.15 5.76
C PRO A 348 0.62 1.86 7.09
N LEU A 349 1.64 2.42 7.75
CA LEU A 349 1.45 3.31 8.90
C LEU A 349 0.89 4.67 8.44
N ASN A 350 -0.36 4.94 8.81
CA ASN A 350 -1.14 6.12 8.41
C ASN A 350 -1.49 6.96 9.66
N MET A 351 -0.48 7.25 10.48
CA MET A 351 -0.64 7.91 11.78
C MET A 351 0.61 8.67 12.23
N LYS A 352 0.43 9.57 13.20
CA LYS A 352 1.53 10.18 13.99
C LYS A 352 1.37 9.81 15.47
N LEU A 353 2.49 9.40 16.08
CA LEU A 353 2.55 9.05 17.50
C LEU A 353 2.89 10.31 18.32
N MET A 354 1.98 10.69 19.20
CA MET A 354 2.08 11.85 20.09
C MET A 354 2.34 11.41 21.53
N ILE A 355 3.23 12.13 22.22
CA ILE A 355 3.39 12.05 23.68
C ILE A 355 3.44 13.45 24.29
N PRO A 356 3.21 13.61 25.61
CA PRO A 356 3.37 14.88 26.30
C PRO A 356 4.77 15.49 26.11
N PRO A 357 4.91 16.84 26.06
CA PRO A 357 6.19 17.50 25.83
C PRO A 357 7.22 17.26 26.96
N LYS A 358 6.76 16.78 28.13
CA LYS A 358 7.57 16.29 29.27
C LYS A 358 7.18 14.85 29.66
N ALA A 359 7.10 13.96 28.68
CA ALA A 359 6.81 12.55 28.92
C ALA A 359 7.80 11.90 29.91
N SER A 360 7.26 11.10 30.83
CA SER A 360 8.00 10.28 31.80
C SER A 360 8.60 9.02 31.16
N GLU A 361 9.51 8.34 31.86
CA GLU A 361 10.06 7.03 31.47
C GLU A 361 8.96 6.00 31.22
N GLU A 362 7.89 6.01 32.02
CA GLU A 362 6.72 5.14 31.84
C GLU A 362 5.96 5.44 30.55
N GLU A 363 5.77 6.71 30.19
CA GLU A 363 5.09 7.12 28.94
C GLU A 363 5.95 6.84 27.70
N LEU A 364 7.27 6.99 27.81
CA LEU A 364 8.21 6.62 26.75
C LEU A 364 8.28 5.10 26.58
N SER A 365 8.28 4.34 27.68
CA SER A 365 8.21 2.87 27.66
C SER A 365 6.90 2.39 27.04
N ALA A 366 5.77 2.99 27.41
CA ALA A 366 4.47 2.68 26.82
C ALA A 366 4.44 2.99 25.31
N ALA A 367 5.01 4.12 24.88
CA ALA A 367 5.16 4.44 23.46
C ALA A 367 6.06 3.44 22.72
N ALA A 368 7.12 2.93 23.34
CA ALA A 368 7.96 1.88 22.77
C ALA A 368 7.17 0.57 22.61
N MET A 369 6.47 0.09 23.66
CA MET A 369 5.59 -1.08 23.60
C MET A 369 4.50 -0.95 22.52
N PHE A 370 3.85 0.21 22.39
CA PHE A 370 2.89 0.46 21.31
C PHE A 370 3.54 0.41 19.92
N SER A 371 4.76 0.94 19.79
CA SER A 371 5.51 0.91 18.54
C SER A 371 5.87 -0.53 18.13
N VAL A 372 6.19 -1.40 19.09
CA VAL A 372 6.35 -2.86 18.88
C VAL A 372 5.04 -3.47 18.37
N LEU A 373 3.90 -3.22 19.03
CA LEU A 373 2.59 -3.70 18.57
C LEU A 373 2.27 -3.25 17.13
N LEU A 374 2.55 -1.99 16.78
CA LEU A 374 2.40 -1.49 15.41
C LEU A 374 3.27 -2.28 14.40
N GLY A 375 4.44 -2.78 14.79
CA GLY A 375 5.32 -3.60 13.96
C GLY A 375 4.82 -5.04 13.83
N MET A 376 4.30 -5.62 14.92
CA MET A 376 3.68 -6.96 14.90
C MET A 376 2.45 -7.01 13.99
N LEU A 377 1.67 -5.93 13.95
CA LEU A 377 0.50 -5.78 13.09
C LEU A 377 0.88 -5.47 11.62
N GLU A 378 2.11 -5.02 11.36
CA GLU A 378 2.62 -4.58 10.06
C GLU A 378 4.04 -5.12 9.81
N ASN A 379 4.10 -6.35 9.31
CA ASN A 379 5.34 -7.08 9.06
C ASN A 379 5.69 -7.21 7.56
N GLU A 380 5.05 -6.44 6.67
CA GLU A 380 5.26 -6.52 5.22
C GLU A 380 6.26 -5.49 4.69
N TYR A 381 6.25 -4.25 5.20
CA TYR A 381 7.00 -3.12 4.63
C TYR A 381 8.01 -2.48 5.59
N ASP A 382 8.99 -1.76 5.05
CA ASP A 382 9.86 -0.86 5.82
C ASP A 382 9.12 0.45 6.12
N SER A 383 8.13 0.36 7.00
CA SER A 383 7.26 1.46 7.42
C SER A 383 7.87 2.39 8.44
N ASN A 384 7.33 3.61 8.49
CA ASN A 384 7.88 4.74 9.22
C ASN A 384 6.86 5.32 10.22
N ILE A 385 7.10 5.18 11.53
CA ILE A 385 6.36 5.94 12.56
C ILE A 385 6.88 7.38 12.56
N ASP A 386 6.04 8.35 12.20
CA ASP A 386 6.31 9.75 12.49
C ASP A 386 5.87 10.10 13.92
N PHE A 387 6.79 10.72 14.65
CA PHE A 387 6.67 11.01 16.08
C PHE A 387 6.68 12.52 16.32
N VAL A 388 5.81 12.99 17.22
CA VAL A 388 5.75 14.40 17.63
C VAL A 388 5.58 14.54 19.15
N LYS A 389 6.20 15.58 19.72
CA LYS A 389 5.86 16.05 21.07
C LYS A 389 4.60 16.93 20.97
N TYR A 390 3.60 16.67 21.79
CA TYR A 390 2.35 17.45 21.77
C TYR A 390 2.60 18.93 22.12
N HIS A 391 1.95 19.82 21.37
CA HIS A 391 1.77 21.24 21.70
C HIS A 391 0.40 21.72 21.24
N LYS A 392 -0.13 22.80 21.81
CA LYS A 392 -1.50 23.27 21.55
C LYS A 392 -1.78 23.59 20.07
N ASP A 393 -0.79 24.13 19.36
CA ASP A 393 -0.95 24.60 17.98
C ASP A 393 -0.70 23.50 16.94
N ILE A 394 -0.87 22.21 17.31
CA ILE A 394 -0.57 21.06 16.45
C ILE A 394 -1.74 20.77 15.49
N ASN A 395 -1.86 21.58 14.45
CA ASN A 395 -2.81 21.33 13.37
C ASN A 395 -2.30 20.19 12.46
N LEU A 396 -2.68 18.96 12.78
CA LEU A 396 -2.29 17.75 12.06
C LEU A 396 -3.46 17.19 11.25
N ASN A 397 -3.29 17.14 9.93
CA ASN A 397 -4.22 16.51 8.98
C ASN A 397 -4.01 14.99 8.89
N ASP A 398 -3.71 14.37 10.03
CA ASP A 398 -3.22 13.00 10.18
C ASP A 398 -4.09 12.27 11.21
N ASN A 399 -4.12 10.94 11.16
CA ASN A 399 -4.60 10.19 12.34
C ASN A 399 -3.54 10.26 13.43
N LEU A 400 -3.96 10.39 14.67
CA LEU A 400 -3.07 10.60 15.81
C LEU A 400 -3.25 9.47 16.82
N VAL A 401 -2.16 9.05 17.46
CA VAL A 401 -2.23 8.25 18.69
C VAL A 401 -1.54 9.04 19.79
N LEU A 402 -2.26 9.41 20.84
CA LEU A 402 -1.71 10.06 22.03
C LEU A 402 -1.56 9.02 23.15
N ILE A 403 -0.35 8.87 23.68
CA ILE A 403 -0.07 8.02 24.84
C ILE A 403 0.40 8.90 25.99
N CYS A 404 -0.33 8.88 27.11
CA CYS A 404 -0.05 9.73 28.27
C CYS A 404 -0.63 9.16 29.57
N LYS A 405 -0.12 9.62 30.72
CA LYS A 405 -0.81 9.47 32.00
C LYS A 405 -2.02 10.42 32.08
N ARG A 406 -2.97 10.13 32.98
CA ARG A 406 -4.23 10.89 33.12
C ARG A 406 -4.00 12.36 33.47
N GLU A 407 -3.03 12.63 34.34
CA GLU A 407 -2.57 13.97 34.74
C GLU A 407 -1.86 14.73 33.61
N ASN A 408 -1.36 14.03 32.59
CA ASN A 408 -0.69 14.60 31.42
C ASN A 408 -1.61 14.74 30.19
N LEU A 409 -2.88 14.33 30.28
CA LEU A 409 -3.88 14.46 29.21
C LEU A 409 -4.19 15.94 28.95
N PRO A 410 -3.92 16.50 27.75
CA PRO A 410 -4.14 17.91 27.49
C PRO A 410 -5.61 18.33 27.63
N ASN A 411 -5.84 19.50 28.24
CA ASN A 411 -7.16 20.01 28.61
C ASN A 411 -8.19 20.03 27.47
N GLU A 412 -7.75 20.20 26.22
CA GLU A 412 -8.63 20.20 25.05
C GLU A 412 -9.22 18.82 24.72
N TYR A 413 -8.61 17.74 25.20
CA TYR A 413 -9.08 16.36 25.03
C TYR A 413 -9.91 15.86 26.21
N GLN A 414 -9.71 16.39 27.43
CA GLN A 414 -10.44 15.99 28.64
C GLN A 414 -11.98 16.02 28.44
N LYS A 415 -12.48 16.98 27.65
CA LYS A 415 -13.91 17.13 27.29
C LYS A 415 -14.55 15.93 26.55
N TYR A 416 -13.76 15.00 26.02
CA TYR A 416 -14.25 13.78 25.36
C TYR A 416 -14.35 12.57 26.31
N PHE A 417 -13.94 12.73 27.57
CA PHE A 417 -14.00 11.70 28.60
C PHE A 417 -15.09 12.02 29.63
N THR A 418 -15.67 10.97 30.18
CA THR A 418 -16.56 11.05 31.34
C THR A 418 -15.75 11.27 32.62
N ASN A 419 -16.40 11.80 33.65
CA ASN A 419 -15.78 11.98 34.98
C ASN A 419 -15.23 10.66 35.57
N LYS A 420 -15.79 9.49 35.19
CA LYS A 420 -15.27 8.17 35.59
C LYS A 420 -13.97 7.83 34.87
N GLU A 421 -13.89 8.05 33.56
CA GLU A 421 -12.70 7.76 32.75
C GLU A 421 -11.49 8.63 33.16
N LEU A 422 -11.75 9.87 33.59
CA LEU A 422 -10.73 10.83 34.05
C LEU A 422 -10.27 10.61 35.51
N GLN A 423 -10.97 9.80 36.31
CA GLN A 423 -10.52 9.49 37.67
C GLN A 423 -9.23 8.66 37.64
N THR A 424 -8.33 8.94 38.59
CA THR A 424 -7.12 8.14 38.82
C THR A 424 -7.51 6.68 39.03
N SER A 425 -6.94 5.79 38.23
CA SER A 425 -7.29 4.38 38.18
C SER A 425 -6.08 3.58 37.73
N ASP A 426 -5.85 2.44 38.39
CA ASP A 426 -4.84 1.46 38.00
C ASP A 426 -5.11 0.80 36.64
N ASN A 427 -6.31 1.00 36.08
CA ASN A 427 -6.70 0.48 34.76
C ASN A 427 -6.18 1.37 33.63
N SER A 428 -5.77 0.74 32.53
CA SER A 428 -5.45 1.43 31.27
C SER A 428 -6.71 1.59 30.43
N LEU A 429 -6.89 2.77 29.83
CA LEU A 429 -8.05 3.11 29.00
C LEU A 429 -7.58 3.44 27.59
N ILE A 430 -8.23 2.86 26.58
CA ILE A 430 -8.16 3.36 25.20
C ILE A 430 -9.47 4.06 24.83
N LYS A 431 -9.38 5.16 24.09
CA LYS A 431 -10.54 5.89 23.55
C LYS A 431 -10.25 6.46 22.18
N GLU A 432 -11.13 6.22 21.22
CA GLU A 432 -11.09 6.82 19.90
C GLU A 432 -12.09 7.97 19.78
N ILE A 433 -11.64 9.07 19.18
CA ILE A 433 -12.46 10.24 18.85
C ILE A 433 -12.20 10.70 17.41
N TYR A 434 -13.15 11.45 16.83
CA TYR A 434 -12.86 12.26 15.65
C TYR A 434 -11.89 13.39 16.02
N SER A 435 -10.92 13.67 15.14
CA SER A 435 -9.98 14.77 15.32
C SER A 435 -10.72 16.12 15.27
N PRO A 436 -10.45 17.05 16.21
CA PRO A 436 -11.02 18.39 16.16
C PRO A 436 -10.45 19.24 15.01
N TYR A 437 -9.36 18.78 14.37
CA TYR A 437 -8.68 19.48 13.27
C TYR A 437 -9.17 19.00 11.88
N ASN A 438 -9.53 17.72 11.74
CA ASN A 438 -10.21 17.18 10.54
C ASN A 438 -11.17 16.04 10.91
N VAL A 439 -12.43 16.17 10.50
CA VAL A 439 -13.49 15.16 10.72
C VAL A 439 -13.25 13.82 10.02
N HIS A 440 -12.41 13.76 8.98
CA HIS A 440 -11.99 12.53 8.29
C HIS A 440 -10.72 11.91 8.90
N LYS A 441 -10.31 12.32 10.10
CA LYS A 441 -9.15 11.78 10.83
C LYS A 441 -9.54 11.41 12.26
N LYS A 442 -8.89 10.40 12.81
CA LYS A 442 -9.13 9.89 14.17
C LYS A 442 -8.00 10.23 15.13
N ILE A 443 -8.33 10.34 16.41
CA ILE A 443 -7.36 10.38 17.51
C ILE A 443 -7.65 9.21 18.44
N LEU A 444 -6.69 8.31 18.56
CA LEU A 444 -6.65 7.27 19.58
C LEU A 444 -5.95 7.85 20.80
N ILE A 445 -6.60 7.86 21.95
CA ILE A 445 -6.02 8.33 23.20
C ILE A 445 -5.91 7.13 24.14
N ILE A 446 -4.68 6.85 24.56
CA ILE A 446 -4.31 5.80 25.49
C ILE A 446 -3.93 6.49 26.81
N LEU A 447 -4.78 6.31 27.82
CA LEU A 447 -4.50 6.73 29.19
C LEU A 447 -3.90 5.56 29.97
N LEU A 448 -2.70 5.75 30.48
CA LEU A 448 -1.97 4.70 31.20
C LEU A 448 -2.58 4.47 32.60
N GLY A 449 -2.79 3.19 32.93
CA GLY A 449 -2.90 2.69 34.30
C GLY A 449 -1.54 2.15 34.75
N ASN A 450 -1.52 0.99 35.40
CA ASN A 450 -0.28 0.29 35.71
C ASN A 450 0.27 -0.49 34.49
N SER A 451 1.48 -1.07 34.64
CA SER A 451 2.15 -1.80 33.56
C SER A 451 1.36 -3.01 33.09
N GLN A 452 0.80 -3.80 34.01
CA GLN A 452 0.05 -5.03 33.69
C GLN A 452 -1.28 -4.73 32.98
N SER A 453 -1.99 -3.67 33.39
CA SER A 453 -3.22 -3.24 32.70
C SER A 453 -2.93 -2.72 31.29
N TYR A 454 -1.76 -2.09 31.08
CA TYR A 454 -1.34 -1.62 29.77
C TYR A 454 -0.90 -2.75 28.85
N GLU A 455 -0.08 -3.69 29.34
CA GLU A 455 0.32 -4.90 28.61
C GLU A 455 -0.91 -5.68 28.13
N LYS A 456 -1.89 -5.90 29.01
CA LYS A 456 -3.16 -6.58 28.68
C LYS A 456 -4.03 -5.82 27.68
N LEU A 457 -4.00 -4.48 27.71
CA LEU A 457 -4.65 -3.66 26.69
C LEU A 457 -4.01 -3.90 25.31
N LEU A 458 -2.67 -3.93 25.23
CA LEU A 458 -1.97 -4.19 23.97
C LEU A 458 -2.16 -5.64 23.46
N ILE A 459 -2.21 -6.63 24.36
CA ILE A 459 -2.55 -8.02 24.00
C ILE A 459 -3.97 -8.11 23.40
N ASN A 460 -4.95 -7.44 24.01
CA ASN A 460 -6.33 -7.44 23.51
C ASN A 460 -6.47 -6.70 22.17
N LEU A 461 -5.69 -5.62 21.94
CA LEU A 461 -5.64 -4.94 20.65
C LEU A 461 -5.00 -5.78 19.53
N LYS A 462 -4.08 -6.70 19.88
CA LYS A 462 -3.46 -7.65 18.95
C LYS A 462 -4.46 -8.71 18.47
N ASP A 463 -5.29 -9.26 19.35
CA ASP A 463 -6.27 -10.28 18.97
C ASP A 463 -7.47 -9.65 18.25
N SER A 464 -7.48 -9.75 16.92
CA SER A 464 -8.58 -9.24 16.10
C SER A 464 -9.96 -9.86 16.43
N ASN A 465 -10.04 -10.97 17.15
CA ASN A 465 -11.31 -11.54 17.60
C ASN A 465 -11.81 -10.89 18.89
N VAL A 466 -10.91 -10.48 19.79
CA VAL A 466 -11.23 -9.63 20.95
C VAL A 466 -11.61 -8.23 20.46
N THR A 467 -10.74 -7.59 19.68
CA THR A 467 -10.94 -6.23 19.16
C THR A 467 -12.31 -6.05 18.49
N LYS A 468 -12.72 -6.95 17.58
CA LYS A 468 -14.02 -6.90 16.88
C LYS A 468 -15.26 -6.87 17.81
N GLN A 469 -15.16 -7.38 19.05
CA GLN A 469 -16.26 -7.36 20.02
C GLN A 469 -16.42 -6.00 20.72
N ILE A 470 -15.40 -5.13 20.63
CA ILE A 470 -15.34 -3.82 21.30
C ILE A 470 -16.00 -2.76 20.41
N ILE A 471 -17.32 -2.82 20.28
CA ILE A 471 -18.14 -1.90 19.46
C ILE A 471 -18.17 -0.46 20.03
N ALA A 472 -17.70 -0.28 21.27
CA ALA A 472 -17.60 1.03 21.91
C ALA A 472 -16.40 1.84 21.40
N SER A 473 -16.50 3.17 21.45
CA SER A 473 -15.38 4.07 21.18
C SER A 473 -14.37 4.16 22.34
N SER A 474 -14.64 3.58 23.51
CA SER A 474 -13.69 3.47 24.62
C SER A 474 -13.74 2.11 25.31
N TYR A 475 -12.60 1.67 25.82
CA TYR A 475 -12.40 0.37 26.43
C TYR A 475 -11.39 0.43 27.57
N GLU A 476 -11.78 -0.05 28.75
CA GLU A 476 -11.01 -0.01 30.00
C GLU A 476 -10.53 -1.44 30.34
N VAL A 477 -9.23 -1.59 30.61
CA VAL A 477 -8.57 -2.87 30.92
C VAL A 477 -7.87 -2.77 32.26
N GLY A 478 -8.05 -3.76 33.13
CA GLY A 478 -7.38 -3.84 34.43
C GLY A 478 -6.34 -4.96 34.46
N ALA A 479 -5.45 -4.93 35.45
CA ALA A 479 -4.43 -5.97 35.64
C ALA A 479 -5.00 -7.40 35.76
N ASN A 480 -6.26 -7.54 36.22
CA ASN A 480 -6.96 -8.81 36.37
C ASN A 480 -7.76 -9.25 35.13
N THR A 481 -7.78 -8.48 34.04
CA THR A 481 -8.47 -8.89 32.79
C THR A 481 -7.89 -10.21 32.27
N VAL A 482 -8.76 -11.14 31.87
CA VAL A 482 -8.35 -12.39 31.19
C VAL A 482 -8.08 -12.07 29.72
N THR A 483 -6.94 -12.53 29.22
CA THR A 483 -6.45 -12.23 27.87
C THR A 483 -6.11 -13.53 27.15
N ASN A 484 -6.51 -13.63 25.87
CA ASN A 484 -6.06 -14.71 25.00
C ASN A 484 -4.61 -14.43 24.58
N GLU A 485 -3.64 -14.87 25.38
CA GLU A 485 -2.28 -15.00 24.88
C GLU A 485 -2.27 -16.08 23.79
N LEU A 486 -2.25 -15.63 22.54
CA LEU A 486 -1.94 -16.47 21.39
C LEU A 486 -0.49 -16.94 21.50
N THR A 487 -0.29 -18.02 22.26
CA THR A 487 0.92 -18.84 22.26
C THR A 487 0.96 -19.63 20.96
N ASP A 488 1.19 -18.91 19.86
CA ASP A 488 1.59 -19.48 18.58
C ASP A 488 2.95 -20.14 18.78
N ASN A 489 2.94 -21.37 19.32
CA ASN A 489 4.12 -22.22 19.42
C ASN A 489 4.86 -22.18 18.08
N ILE A 490 6.19 -22.03 18.15
CA ILE A 490 7.00 -21.72 16.97
C ILE A 490 7.11 -22.95 16.09
N ASP A 491 6.07 -23.15 15.30
CA ASP A 491 5.92 -24.25 14.38
C ASP A 491 6.84 -24.01 13.19
N SER A 492 7.94 -24.76 13.14
CA SER A 492 8.85 -24.80 12.00
C SER A 492 8.10 -25.09 10.69
N LYS A 493 6.90 -25.67 10.76
CA LYS A 493 5.95 -25.86 9.67
C LYS A 493 5.15 -24.58 9.37
N ILE A 494 5.64 -23.77 8.44
CA ILE A 494 4.93 -22.58 7.94
C ILE A 494 4.18 -22.95 6.65
N SER A 495 2.84 -23.04 6.72
CA SER A 495 1.97 -23.37 5.58
C SER A 495 1.48 -22.15 4.81
N LEU A 496 1.18 -22.32 3.52
CA LEU A 496 0.70 -21.25 2.63
C LEU A 496 -0.54 -20.54 3.18
N ASN A 497 -1.46 -21.26 3.82
CA ASN A 497 -2.64 -20.69 4.48
C ASN A 497 -2.31 -19.83 5.71
N LYS A 498 -1.27 -20.16 6.51
CA LYS A 498 -0.76 -19.29 7.59
C LYS A 498 -0.15 -18.01 7.02
N MET A 499 0.43 -18.07 5.81
CA MET A 499 0.92 -16.90 5.06
C MET A 499 -0.21 -16.12 4.35
N GLY A 500 -1.47 -16.56 4.44
CA GLY A 500 -2.63 -15.93 3.80
C GLY A 500 -2.85 -16.29 2.32
N TYR A 501 -2.05 -17.17 1.74
CA TYR A 501 -2.23 -17.62 0.35
C TYR A 501 -3.42 -18.59 0.20
N VAL A 502 -4.10 -18.47 -0.94
CA VAL A 502 -5.15 -19.40 -1.40
C VAL A 502 -4.55 -20.52 -2.25
N SER A 503 -5.24 -21.67 -2.33
CA SER A 503 -4.83 -22.77 -3.18
C SER A 503 -4.76 -22.34 -4.65
N SER A 504 -3.74 -22.80 -5.36
CA SER A 504 -3.42 -22.36 -6.72
C SER A 504 -3.79 -23.42 -7.75
N TYR A 505 -4.40 -23.03 -8.86
CA TYR A 505 -4.81 -23.91 -9.96
C TYR A 505 -4.15 -23.47 -11.27
N VAL A 506 -3.59 -24.41 -12.01
CA VAL A 506 -3.06 -24.21 -13.36
C VAL A 506 -3.66 -25.24 -14.33
N GLU A 507 -3.83 -24.83 -15.58
CA GLU A 507 -4.53 -25.60 -16.61
C GLU A 507 -3.89 -25.30 -17.96
N GLY A 508 -3.62 -26.36 -18.73
CA GLY A 508 -2.93 -26.32 -20.01
C GLY A 508 -1.76 -27.31 -20.07
N LEU A 509 -1.11 -27.35 -21.23
CA LEU A 509 0.13 -28.11 -21.45
C LEU A 509 1.37 -27.24 -21.19
N PHE A 510 2.50 -27.91 -21.09
CA PHE A 510 3.84 -27.35 -20.97
C PHE A 510 4.05 -26.51 -19.70
N ASN A 511 4.55 -25.28 -19.80
CA ASN A 511 5.24 -24.60 -18.71
C ASN A 511 4.34 -23.61 -17.94
N HIS A 512 4.08 -23.89 -16.66
CA HIS A 512 3.37 -23.00 -15.75
C HIS A 512 4.30 -22.58 -14.60
N ASN A 513 4.38 -21.27 -14.32
CA ASN A 513 5.14 -20.73 -13.20
C ASN A 513 4.20 -20.13 -12.14
N LEU A 514 4.38 -20.53 -10.87
CA LEU A 514 3.71 -20.00 -9.69
C LEU A 514 4.75 -19.41 -8.73
N GLN A 515 4.49 -18.21 -8.22
CA GLN A 515 5.44 -17.46 -7.38
C GLN A 515 4.86 -17.20 -5.98
N TYR A 516 5.56 -17.63 -4.94
CA TYR A 516 5.26 -17.37 -3.54
C TYR A 516 6.44 -16.65 -2.86
N ASP A 517 6.17 -15.77 -1.90
CA ASP A 517 7.19 -15.15 -1.05
C ASP A 517 6.94 -15.58 0.41
N PHE A 518 7.99 -15.94 1.14
CA PHE A 518 7.88 -16.22 2.57
C PHE A 518 8.92 -15.43 3.39
N ARG A 519 8.70 -15.37 4.71
CA ARG A 519 9.58 -14.73 5.69
C ARG A 519 9.74 -15.61 6.93
N VAL A 520 10.89 -15.47 7.59
CA VAL A 520 11.22 -16.07 8.89
C VAL A 520 11.99 -15.04 9.74
N PRO A 521 11.98 -15.13 11.08
CA PRO A 521 12.81 -14.30 11.94
C PRO A 521 14.31 -14.40 11.58
N ALA A 522 15.03 -13.28 11.55
CA ALA A 522 16.43 -13.25 11.12
C ALA A 522 17.42 -13.95 12.07
N SER A 523 16.98 -14.24 13.30
CA SER A 523 17.69 -15.08 14.28
C SER A 523 17.77 -16.54 13.87
N TRP A 524 16.86 -17.02 13.02
CA TRP A 524 16.79 -18.42 12.60
C TRP A 524 17.92 -18.75 11.63
N GLN A 525 18.92 -19.47 12.13
CA GLN A 525 19.87 -20.19 11.29
C GLN A 525 19.35 -21.63 11.09
N PRO A 526 19.28 -22.14 9.85
CA PRO A 526 18.98 -23.54 9.59
C PRO A 526 19.91 -24.48 10.38
N ASN A 527 19.33 -25.33 11.24
CA ASN A 527 20.08 -26.33 12.02
C ASN A 527 19.85 -27.78 11.52
N GLY A 528 19.05 -27.92 10.47
CA GLY A 528 18.84 -29.15 9.70
C GLY A 528 18.45 -28.81 8.27
N ASP A 529 17.96 -29.80 7.53
CA ASP A 529 17.45 -29.61 6.18
C ASP A 529 16.13 -28.81 6.20
N VAL A 530 16.10 -27.68 5.49
CA VAL A 530 14.87 -26.89 5.28
C VAL A 530 14.10 -27.52 4.12
N GLU A 531 12.82 -27.80 4.27
CA GLU A 531 12.06 -28.60 3.31
C GLU A 531 10.79 -27.91 2.83
N LEU A 532 10.69 -27.65 1.52
CA LEU A 532 9.41 -27.31 0.88
C LEU A 532 8.61 -28.59 0.63
N ASN A 533 7.43 -28.70 1.23
CA ASN A 533 6.51 -29.81 1.08
C ASN A 533 5.24 -29.32 0.36
N LEU A 534 5.13 -29.59 -0.94
CA LEU A 534 3.97 -29.26 -1.76
C LEU A 534 2.95 -30.39 -1.71
N HIS A 535 1.71 -30.09 -1.30
CA HIS A 535 0.53 -30.94 -1.51
C HIS A 535 -0.01 -30.64 -2.90
N LEU A 536 0.24 -31.57 -3.82
CA LEU A 536 -0.14 -31.46 -5.23
C LEU A 536 -1.27 -32.43 -5.58
N ARG A 537 -2.15 -32.00 -6.47
CA ARG A 537 -3.00 -32.87 -7.29
C ARG A 537 -2.84 -32.47 -8.75
N TYR A 538 -3.00 -33.41 -9.67
CA TYR A 538 -2.81 -33.19 -11.10
C TYR A 538 -3.54 -34.26 -11.91
N SER A 539 -3.73 -34.01 -13.20
CA SER A 539 -4.52 -34.91 -14.03
C SER A 539 -3.86 -36.27 -14.27
N ASP A 540 -4.66 -37.34 -14.22
CA ASP A 540 -4.25 -38.71 -14.51
C ASP A 540 -3.86 -38.98 -15.97
N ILE A 541 -4.18 -38.06 -16.92
CA ILE A 541 -3.87 -38.22 -18.35
C ILE A 541 -2.42 -37.83 -18.72
N LEU A 542 -1.62 -37.38 -17.75
CA LEU A 542 -0.27 -36.87 -17.99
C LEU A 542 0.70 -37.96 -18.44
N ASP A 543 1.69 -37.56 -19.25
CA ASP A 543 2.89 -38.36 -19.49
C ASP A 543 3.83 -38.22 -18.29
N PHE A 544 3.69 -39.13 -17.35
CA PHE A 544 4.53 -39.23 -16.14
C PHE A 544 6.00 -39.57 -16.43
N SER A 545 6.37 -39.91 -17.68
CA SER A 545 7.78 -40.02 -18.07
C SER A 545 8.44 -38.66 -18.39
N LYS A 546 7.63 -37.63 -18.68
CA LYS A 546 8.09 -36.28 -19.06
C LYS A 546 7.65 -35.17 -18.10
N SER A 547 6.54 -35.37 -17.38
CA SER A 547 5.91 -34.32 -16.57
C SER A 547 6.60 -34.16 -15.23
N VAL A 548 7.02 -32.94 -14.89
CA VAL A 548 7.88 -32.64 -13.73
C VAL A 548 7.44 -31.38 -12.98
N VAL A 549 7.71 -31.38 -11.68
CA VAL A 549 7.74 -30.18 -10.83
C VAL A 549 9.21 -29.79 -10.68
N THR A 550 9.53 -28.50 -10.78
CA THR A 550 10.87 -27.93 -10.54
C THR A 550 10.76 -26.76 -9.59
N ILE A 551 11.61 -26.73 -8.56
CA ILE A 551 11.64 -25.68 -7.54
C ILE A 551 12.87 -24.79 -7.75
N LEU A 552 12.67 -23.47 -7.70
CA LEU A 552 13.75 -22.49 -7.56
C LEU A 552 13.50 -21.64 -6.31
N VAL A 553 14.54 -21.37 -5.53
CA VAL A 553 14.51 -20.47 -4.37
C VAL A 553 15.48 -19.33 -4.61
N ASN A 554 15.00 -18.08 -4.55
CA ASN A 554 15.78 -16.88 -4.90
C ASN A 554 16.44 -16.97 -6.29
N GLY A 555 15.81 -17.68 -7.24
CA GLY A 555 16.35 -17.96 -8.58
C GLY A 555 17.35 -19.12 -8.66
N VAL A 556 17.80 -19.69 -7.54
CA VAL A 556 18.67 -20.88 -7.50
C VAL A 556 17.82 -22.15 -7.66
N PRO A 557 18.08 -23.02 -8.65
CA PRO A 557 17.35 -24.28 -8.80
C PRO A 557 17.67 -25.26 -7.67
N ILE A 558 16.64 -25.69 -6.93
CA ILE A 558 16.75 -26.63 -5.81
C ILE A 558 16.65 -28.08 -6.29
N GLY A 559 15.78 -28.35 -7.27
CA GLY A 559 15.65 -29.67 -7.86
C GLY A 559 14.36 -29.86 -8.64
N SER A 560 14.25 -31.03 -9.27
CA SER A 560 13.08 -31.45 -10.05
C SER A 560 12.62 -32.84 -9.64
N LYS A 561 11.31 -33.10 -9.64
CA LYS A 561 10.71 -34.42 -9.39
C LYS A 561 9.62 -34.71 -10.41
N SER A 562 9.60 -35.91 -10.97
CA SER A 562 8.54 -36.35 -11.89
C SER A 562 7.22 -36.49 -11.17
N LEU A 563 6.15 -36.06 -11.83
CA LEU A 563 4.77 -36.40 -11.47
C LEU A 563 4.55 -37.90 -11.66
N LYS A 564 3.56 -38.47 -10.97
CA LYS A 564 3.35 -39.91 -10.91
C LYS A 564 1.87 -40.28 -10.90
N GLN A 565 1.47 -41.26 -11.72
CA GLN A 565 0.06 -41.67 -11.82
C GLN A 565 -0.48 -42.18 -10.48
N GLU A 566 0.28 -43.01 -9.77
CA GLU A 566 -0.13 -43.59 -8.49
C GLU A 566 -0.28 -42.57 -7.34
N LYS A 567 -0.04 -41.28 -7.61
CA LYS A 567 -0.23 -40.16 -6.69
C LYS A 567 -1.03 -38.99 -7.27
N ALA A 568 -1.68 -39.12 -8.43
CA ALA A 568 -2.27 -37.98 -9.14
C ALA A 568 -3.29 -37.17 -8.32
N ASN A 569 -4.04 -37.85 -7.46
CA ASN A 569 -5.11 -37.26 -6.65
C ASN A 569 -4.68 -36.85 -5.22
N ASP A 570 -3.47 -37.24 -4.78
CA ASP A 570 -2.84 -36.84 -3.52
C ASP A 570 -1.31 -37.08 -3.58
N ASN A 571 -0.52 -36.03 -3.81
CA ASN A 571 0.94 -36.11 -3.84
C ASN A 571 1.62 -35.06 -2.99
N PHE A 572 2.10 -35.47 -1.81
CA PHE A 572 3.07 -34.71 -1.04
C PHE A 572 4.47 -34.84 -1.65
N MET A 573 4.95 -33.76 -2.29
CA MET A 573 6.31 -33.62 -2.81
C MET A 573 7.17 -32.75 -1.89
N ASN A 574 8.07 -33.40 -1.16
CA ASN A 574 9.15 -32.79 -0.38
C ASN A 574 10.32 -32.34 -1.28
N PHE A 575 10.96 -31.21 -0.97
CA PHE A 575 12.19 -30.71 -1.59
C PHE A 575 13.10 -30.05 -0.53
N VAL A 576 14.28 -30.63 -0.28
CA VAL A 576 15.31 -30.05 0.59
C VAL A 576 15.93 -28.82 -0.09
N ILE A 577 15.83 -27.66 0.57
CA ILE A 577 16.35 -26.36 0.15
C ILE A 577 17.80 -26.22 0.64
N THR A 578 18.72 -25.93 -0.28
CA THR A 578 20.16 -25.84 -0.01
C THR A 578 20.55 -24.51 0.64
N LYS A 579 21.55 -24.53 1.54
CA LYS A 579 21.97 -23.36 2.35
C LYS A 579 22.38 -22.13 1.54
N ASP A 580 22.96 -22.33 0.35
CA ASP A 580 23.38 -21.27 -0.56
C ASP A 580 22.20 -20.47 -1.13
N SER A 581 21.07 -21.13 -1.40
CA SER A 581 19.82 -20.47 -1.80
C SER A 581 19.17 -19.67 -0.67
N LEU A 582 19.46 -20.04 0.60
CA LEU A 582 18.95 -19.39 1.81
C LEU A 582 19.79 -18.16 2.24
N SER A 583 20.62 -17.62 1.35
CA SER A 583 21.53 -16.49 1.59
C SER A 583 20.86 -15.11 1.78
N SER A 584 19.53 -15.01 1.66
CA SER A 584 18.77 -13.78 1.92
C SER A 584 18.33 -13.64 3.38
N LEU A 585 18.30 -12.40 3.87
CA LEU A 585 17.98 -12.07 5.28
C LEU A 585 16.50 -12.32 5.60
N GLY A 586 16.14 -13.53 6.03
CA GLY A 586 14.83 -13.86 6.59
C GLY A 586 13.65 -13.68 5.62
N SER A 587 13.89 -13.53 4.32
CA SER A 587 12.84 -13.45 3.30
C SER A 587 13.31 -14.08 2.00
N TYR A 588 12.45 -14.91 1.42
CA TYR A 588 12.80 -15.85 0.36
C TYR A 588 11.69 -15.90 -0.69
N ASN A 589 12.07 -15.98 -1.96
CA ASN A 589 11.14 -16.17 -3.06
C ASN A 589 11.18 -17.63 -3.55
N ILE A 590 10.02 -18.29 -3.60
CA ILE A 590 9.85 -19.64 -4.17
C ILE A 590 9.14 -19.51 -5.51
N ASN A 591 9.80 -19.99 -6.58
CA ASN A 591 9.19 -20.20 -7.88
C ASN A 591 8.95 -21.71 -8.08
N VAL A 592 7.68 -22.12 -8.06
CA VAL A 592 7.25 -23.47 -8.39
C VAL A 592 6.95 -23.51 -9.88
N LYS A 593 7.78 -24.22 -10.64
CA LYS A 593 7.57 -24.48 -12.06
C LYS A 593 6.94 -25.87 -12.24
N LEU A 594 5.85 -25.92 -12.99
CA LEU A 594 5.18 -27.14 -13.41
C LEU A 594 5.37 -27.30 -14.92
N SER A 595 5.85 -28.46 -15.36
CA SER A 595 5.97 -28.81 -16.77
C SER A 595 5.07 -30.01 -17.06
N LEU A 596 3.93 -29.78 -17.69
CA LEU A 596 2.86 -30.77 -17.89
C LEU A 596 2.86 -31.29 -19.34
N TYR A 597 2.95 -32.60 -19.54
CA TYR A 597 2.91 -33.25 -20.86
C TYR A 597 1.83 -34.34 -20.87
N ILE A 598 1.36 -34.72 -22.05
CA ILE A 598 0.51 -35.92 -22.25
C ILE A 598 1.19 -36.85 -23.26
N LYS A 599 0.81 -38.13 -23.25
CA LYS A 599 1.30 -39.10 -24.24
C LYS A 599 0.77 -38.73 -25.63
N ASP A 600 1.47 -39.20 -26.66
CA ASP A 600 1.04 -39.13 -28.06
C ASP A 600 0.64 -37.71 -28.53
N THR A 601 1.41 -36.72 -28.07
CA THR A 601 1.18 -35.28 -28.24
C THR A 601 1.28 -34.74 -29.69
N TYR A 602 1.40 -35.61 -30.69
CA TYR A 602 1.68 -35.23 -32.08
C TYR A 602 0.38 -35.17 -32.91
N CYS A 603 -0.02 -33.95 -33.28
CA CYS A 603 -1.18 -33.58 -34.10
C CYS A 603 -2.61 -33.70 -33.52
N GLU A 604 -2.84 -34.25 -32.33
CA GLU A 604 -4.20 -34.27 -31.72
C GLU A 604 -4.51 -33.03 -30.84
N THR A 605 -4.51 -31.83 -31.44
CA THR A 605 -4.84 -30.58 -30.73
C THR A 605 -6.36 -30.31 -30.68
N ARG A 606 -7.06 -30.90 -29.71
CA ARG A 606 -8.30 -30.33 -29.14
C ARG A 606 -8.00 -29.78 -27.73
N GLU A 607 -8.89 -28.92 -27.22
CA GLU A 607 -8.68 -28.21 -25.95
C GLU A 607 -8.46 -29.17 -24.77
N ASN A 608 -7.22 -29.32 -24.35
CA ASN A 608 -6.82 -30.18 -23.23
C ASN A 608 -7.10 -29.50 -21.87
N LYS A 609 -8.35 -29.08 -21.65
CA LYS A 609 -8.90 -28.62 -20.35
C LYS A 609 -8.78 -29.70 -19.27
N ASN A 610 -8.68 -30.96 -19.69
CA ASN A 610 -8.39 -32.11 -18.83
C ASN A 610 -6.93 -32.15 -18.35
N VAL A 611 -6.03 -31.27 -18.81
CA VAL A 611 -4.64 -31.17 -18.30
C VAL A 611 -4.57 -30.00 -17.32
N TRP A 612 -4.36 -30.34 -16.04
CA TRP A 612 -4.34 -29.39 -14.94
C TRP A 612 -3.41 -29.87 -13.81
N ALA A 613 -3.05 -28.92 -12.94
CA ALA A 613 -2.42 -29.18 -11.65
C ALA A 613 -2.91 -28.17 -10.60
N TYR A 614 -2.94 -28.61 -9.34
CA TYR A 614 -3.46 -27.88 -8.19
C TYR A 614 -2.47 -27.97 -7.03
N ILE A 615 -2.12 -26.82 -6.45
CA ILE A 615 -1.31 -26.72 -5.24
C ILE A 615 -2.23 -26.30 -4.09
N ALA A 616 -2.42 -27.19 -3.12
CA ALA A 616 -3.26 -26.94 -1.96
C ALA A 616 -2.54 -26.01 -0.95
N ASN A 617 -3.27 -25.11 -0.30
CA ASN A 617 -2.69 -24.12 0.62
C ASN A 617 -2.34 -24.65 2.03
N ASP A 618 -2.50 -25.95 2.28
CA ASP A 618 -1.86 -26.67 3.38
C ASP A 618 -0.40 -27.08 3.06
N SER A 619 0.05 -26.93 1.80
CA SER A 619 1.46 -26.97 1.42
C SER A 619 2.30 -26.07 2.32
N PHE A 620 3.49 -26.53 2.70
CA PHE A 620 4.25 -25.92 3.79
C PHE A 620 5.75 -25.98 3.60
N ILE A 621 6.45 -25.13 4.33
CA ILE A 621 7.89 -25.17 4.51
C ILE A 621 8.14 -25.67 5.92
N ASN A 622 8.95 -26.71 6.09
CA ASN A 622 9.54 -27.07 7.38
C ASN A 622 10.91 -26.39 7.48
N PHE A 623 11.07 -25.44 8.39
CA PHE A 623 12.31 -24.70 8.59
C PHE A 623 12.85 -25.02 10.00
N PRO A 624 13.62 -26.11 10.18
CA PRO A 624 14.28 -26.40 11.44
C PRO A 624 15.38 -25.36 11.69
N TYR A 625 15.29 -24.65 12.81
CA TYR A 625 16.17 -23.54 13.14
C TYR A 625 16.82 -23.66 14.52
N SER A 626 17.97 -23.00 14.65
CA SER A 626 18.58 -22.59 15.93
C SER A 626 18.79 -21.08 15.93
N ASN A 627 18.60 -20.43 17.07
CA ASN A 627 19.00 -19.04 17.27
C ASN A 627 20.53 -18.92 17.34
N ASN A 628 21.15 -18.02 16.57
CA ASN A 628 22.61 -17.75 16.64
C ASN A 628 22.89 -16.32 17.11
N PRO A 629 23.61 -16.11 18.24
CA PRO A 629 23.95 -14.78 18.75
C PRO A 629 25.21 -14.15 18.11
N ASN A 630 25.99 -14.88 17.31
CA ASN A 630 27.20 -14.34 16.66
C ASN A 630 26.85 -13.61 15.36
N ILE A 631 26.20 -12.45 15.47
CA ILE A 631 25.67 -11.71 14.34
C ILE A 631 26.33 -10.34 14.11
N THR A 632 26.26 -9.91 12.86
CA THR A 632 26.61 -8.56 12.38
C THR A 632 25.44 -7.60 12.58
N ILE A 633 25.71 -6.29 12.47
CA ILE A 633 24.68 -5.24 12.51
C ILE A 633 23.61 -5.49 11.44
N SER A 634 23.97 -6.10 10.31
CA SER A 634 23.02 -6.54 9.27
C SER A 634 21.95 -7.58 9.69
N LYS A 635 21.94 -8.01 10.97
CA LYS A 635 20.88 -8.83 11.60
C LYS A 635 20.56 -8.41 13.05
N TYR A 636 20.85 -7.17 13.45
CA TYR A 636 20.85 -6.73 14.87
C TYR A 636 19.55 -7.03 15.64
N GLU A 637 18.41 -7.14 14.96
CA GLU A 637 17.11 -7.51 15.51
C GLU A 637 17.14 -8.83 16.30
N ALA A 638 17.98 -9.78 15.88
CA ALA A 638 18.16 -11.06 16.57
C ALA A 638 18.94 -10.98 17.90
N LEU A 639 19.49 -9.81 18.27
CA LEU A 639 20.06 -9.56 19.62
C LEU A 639 18.97 -9.28 20.66
N PHE A 640 17.80 -8.83 20.22
CA PHE A 640 16.72 -8.30 21.07
C PHE A 640 15.49 -9.20 21.08
N ILE A 641 15.48 -10.26 20.28
CA ILE A 641 14.32 -11.13 20.06
C ILE A 641 14.68 -12.57 20.43
N GLU A 642 13.94 -13.12 21.40
CA GLU A 642 14.01 -14.52 21.79
C GLU A 642 12.61 -15.11 21.75
N ASN A 643 12.45 -16.30 21.16
CA ASN A 643 11.18 -17.01 21.03
C ASN A 643 10.04 -16.13 20.47
N GLU A 644 10.34 -15.33 19.43
CA GLU A 644 9.42 -14.36 18.80
C GLU A 644 8.80 -13.36 19.80
N SER A 645 9.56 -12.97 20.83
CA SER A 645 9.20 -11.97 21.83
C SER A 645 10.41 -11.05 22.10
N LEU A 646 10.20 -9.82 22.59
CA LEU A 646 11.33 -8.99 23.02
C LEU A 646 11.96 -9.51 24.30
N ASN A 647 13.27 -9.77 24.21
CA ASN A 647 14.08 -10.29 25.30
C ASN A 647 14.61 -9.14 26.17
N ASN A 648 13.84 -8.78 27.20
CA ASN A 648 14.21 -7.83 28.28
C ASN A 648 14.99 -6.62 27.77
N THR A 649 14.43 -5.92 26.77
CA THR A 649 15.12 -4.86 26.04
C THR A 649 14.93 -3.51 26.74
N ASN A 650 15.98 -2.71 26.83
CA ASN A 650 15.92 -1.37 27.43
C ASN A 650 16.58 -0.34 26.52
N ILE A 651 15.84 0.70 26.17
CA ILE A 651 16.35 1.84 25.43
C ILE A 651 16.81 2.90 26.43
N ILE A 652 18.01 3.44 26.24
CA ILE A 652 18.57 4.49 27.10
C ILE A 652 18.79 5.73 26.25
N LEU A 653 18.12 6.82 26.62
CA LEU A 653 18.17 8.12 25.97
C LEU A 653 18.91 9.14 26.85
N PRO A 654 19.33 10.30 26.33
CA PRO A 654 19.83 11.41 27.17
C PRO A 654 18.75 11.91 28.14
N THR A 655 19.16 12.58 29.24
CA THR A 655 18.24 13.07 30.28
C THR A 655 17.15 14.02 29.76
N ASN A 656 17.43 14.76 28.68
CA ASN A 656 16.49 15.63 27.99
C ASN A 656 16.50 15.29 26.48
N PRO A 657 15.81 14.23 26.03
CA PRO A 657 16.00 13.69 24.69
C PRO A 657 15.30 14.53 23.61
N THR A 658 15.92 14.66 22.44
CA THR A 658 15.34 15.40 21.30
C THR A 658 14.18 14.63 20.66
N THR A 659 13.39 15.31 19.83
CA THR A 659 12.30 14.67 19.08
C THR A 659 12.85 13.59 18.12
N GLU A 660 14.05 13.80 17.54
CA GLU A 660 14.67 12.81 16.64
C GLU A 660 15.20 11.58 17.40
N GLU A 661 15.66 11.74 18.63
CA GLU A 661 16.11 10.62 19.48
C GLU A 661 14.95 9.70 19.87
N ILE A 662 13.85 10.27 20.36
CA ILE A 662 12.63 9.51 20.66
C ILE A 662 12.07 8.90 19.38
N SER A 663 12.00 9.64 18.28
CA SER A 663 11.58 9.14 16.96
C SER A 663 12.42 7.95 16.49
N THR A 664 13.73 7.96 16.72
CA THR A 664 14.63 6.85 16.36
C THR A 664 14.39 5.62 17.25
N ALA A 665 14.27 5.81 18.57
CA ALA A 665 13.97 4.75 19.52
C ALA A 665 12.64 4.04 19.23
N LEU A 666 11.58 4.80 18.94
CA LEU A 666 10.26 4.27 18.62
C LEU A 666 10.25 3.55 17.25
N ARG A 667 11.01 4.04 16.26
CA ARG A 667 11.18 3.35 14.97
C ARG A 667 11.98 2.05 15.08
N VAL A 668 13.01 1.98 15.92
CA VAL A 668 13.70 0.71 16.18
C VAL A 668 12.79 -0.25 16.97
N SER A 669 12.04 0.23 17.95
CA SER A 669 11.01 -0.57 18.65
C SER A 669 10.00 -1.17 17.65
N ASN A 670 9.54 -0.36 16.69
CA ASN A 670 8.67 -0.82 15.60
C ASN A 670 9.35 -1.83 14.66
N TYR A 671 10.62 -1.59 14.28
CA TYR A 671 11.37 -2.49 13.42
C TYR A 671 11.53 -3.88 14.06
N LEU A 672 11.88 -3.94 15.35
CA LEU A 672 11.98 -5.18 16.11
C LEU A 672 10.62 -5.92 16.16
N GLY A 673 9.52 -5.19 16.40
CA GLY A 673 8.17 -5.78 16.47
C GLY A 673 7.71 -6.53 15.22
N LYS A 674 8.27 -6.23 14.04
CA LYS A 674 7.96 -6.96 12.78
C LYS A 674 8.39 -8.43 12.81
N TYR A 675 9.29 -8.77 13.73
CA TYR A 675 9.88 -10.09 13.90
C TYR A 675 9.41 -10.78 15.19
N THR A 676 8.36 -10.27 15.86
CA THR A 676 7.79 -10.86 17.08
C THR A 676 6.29 -11.22 16.94
N LYS A 677 5.86 -12.24 17.67
CA LYS A 677 4.44 -12.61 17.89
C LYS A 677 3.93 -12.20 19.27
N SER A 678 4.82 -11.93 20.22
CA SER A 678 4.51 -11.24 21.48
C SER A 678 5.27 -9.92 21.59
N ILE A 679 4.77 -8.99 22.40
CA ILE A 679 5.41 -7.67 22.61
C ILE A 679 6.71 -7.85 23.42
N GLY A 680 6.70 -8.77 24.38
CA GLY A 680 7.80 -8.96 25.33
C GLY A 680 8.01 -7.74 26.21
N ASN A 681 9.19 -7.66 26.83
CA ASN A 681 9.52 -6.59 27.77
C ASN A 681 10.41 -5.54 27.09
N ILE A 682 9.92 -4.30 27.00
CA ILE A 682 10.68 -3.13 26.53
C ILE A 682 10.48 -1.90 27.43
N GLY A 683 11.59 -1.38 27.98
CA GLY A 683 11.61 -0.15 28.79
C GLY A 683 12.38 0.99 28.13
N VAL A 684 12.13 2.24 28.58
CA VAL A 684 12.90 3.43 28.23
C VAL A 684 13.39 4.12 29.50
N VAL A 685 14.70 4.43 29.57
CA VAL A 685 15.38 5.08 30.71
C VAL A 685 16.15 6.32 30.25
N LEU A 686 16.29 7.31 31.13
CA LEU A 686 16.90 8.62 30.85
C LEU A 686 18.25 8.83 31.59
N GLY A 687 19.30 9.14 30.83
CA GLY A 687 20.53 9.82 31.29
C GLY A 687 21.72 8.96 31.72
N SER A 688 21.51 7.76 32.26
CA SER A 688 22.60 6.85 32.70
C SER A 688 22.14 5.39 32.71
N ILE A 689 23.07 4.42 32.70
CA ILE A 689 22.69 3.00 32.73
C ILE A 689 22.47 2.56 34.19
N PRO A 690 21.23 2.21 34.61
CA PRO A 690 20.99 1.73 35.96
C PRO A 690 21.67 0.37 36.20
N SER A 691 22.21 0.17 37.40
CA SER A 691 22.76 -1.12 37.82
C SER A 691 21.74 -2.26 37.81
N THR A 692 20.45 -1.93 37.92
CA THR A 692 19.32 -2.86 37.84
C THR A 692 19.09 -3.45 36.44
N LEU A 693 19.64 -2.86 35.37
CA LEU A 693 19.57 -3.42 34.01
C LEU A 693 20.68 -4.45 33.71
N SER A 694 21.43 -4.89 34.73
CA SER A 694 22.50 -5.87 34.59
C SER A 694 21.96 -7.28 34.33
N GLY A 695 21.67 -7.57 33.06
CA GLY A 695 20.99 -8.79 32.60
C GLY A 695 20.05 -8.53 31.42
N ASN A 696 19.82 -7.26 31.07
CA ASN A 696 18.93 -6.83 30.00
C ASN A 696 19.71 -6.51 28.72
N ASN A 697 19.08 -6.66 27.56
CA ASN A 697 19.63 -6.18 26.29
C ASN A 697 19.43 -4.66 26.19
N ILE A 698 20.42 -3.92 25.71
CA ILE A 698 20.43 -2.44 25.79
C ILE A 698 20.60 -1.80 24.41
N VAL A 699 19.78 -0.80 24.10
CA VAL A 699 20.00 0.14 22.98
C VAL A 699 20.31 1.52 23.56
N ILE A 700 21.49 2.08 23.31
CA ILE A 700 21.86 3.42 23.79
C ILE A 700 21.84 4.41 22.62
N TYR A 701 21.16 5.54 22.79
CA TYR A 701 21.23 6.68 21.87
C TYR A 701 22.03 7.83 22.49
N ASN A 702 23.10 8.27 21.82
CA ASN A 702 23.86 9.46 22.19
C ASN A 702 23.90 10.51 21.07
N ASN A 703 23.80 11.77 21.48
CA ASN A 703 24.26 12.94 20.72
C ASN A 703 25.41 13.66 21.47
N GLU A 704 26.00 14.72 20.89
CA GLU A 704 27.12 15.46 21.51
C GLU A 704 26.82 16.13 22.87
N ASN A 705 25.56 16.19 23.27
CA ASN A 705 25.05 16.76 24.53
C ASN A 705 24.61 15.68 25.53
N ALA A 706 24.76 14.39 25.23
CA ALA A 706 24.30 13.28 26.08
C ALA A 706 25.15 13.05 27.36
N GLY A 707 26.24 13.80 27.53
CA GLY A 707 26.94 13.96 28.81
C GLY A 707 27.43 12.65 29.45
N SER A 708 26.92 12.32 30.64
CA SER A 708 27.28 11.09 31.37
C SER A 708 27.14 9.81 30.56
N LEU A 709 26.14 9.73 29.67
CA LEU A 709 25.85 8.55 28.86
C LEU A 709 26.94 8.28 27.81
N VAL A 710 27.58 9.33 27.30
CA VAL A 710 28.76 9.26 26.43
C VAL A 710 29.96 8.70 27.20
N LYS A 711 30.24 9.23 28.40
CA LYS A 711 31.34 8.75 29.28
C LYS A 711 31.16 7.29 29.70
N GLU A 712 29.92 6.86 29.89
CA GLU A 712 29.59 5.48 30.22
C GLU A 712 29.76 4.53 29.04
N SER A 713 29.15 4.85 27.89
CA SER A 713 29.22 4.00 26.70
C SER A 713 30.61 3.92 26.08
N ASN A 714 31.41 4.99 26.11
CA ASN A 714 32.82 5.03 25.68
C ASN A 714 33.76 4.06 26.45
N LYS A 715 33.32 3.50 27.59
CA LYS A 715 34.03 2.42 28.30
C LYS A 715 34.07 1.13 27.47
N TYR A 716 33.03 0.90 26.65
CA TYR A 716 32.82 -0.34 25.88
C TYR A 716 33.01 -0.14 24.36
N ALA A 717 32.82 1.08 23.84
CA ALA A 717 32.85 1.38 22.41
C ALA A 717 34.21 1.08 21.73
N PHE A 718 34.15 0.45 20.54
CA PHE A 718 35.31 0.21 19.68
C PHE A 718 35.75 1.47 18.92
N VAL A 719 34.78 2.27 18.45
CA VAL A 719 35.01 3.62 17.90
C VAL A 719 34.43 4.62 18.89
N LYS A 720 35.30 5.38 19.54
CA LYS A 720 34.91 6.30 20.63
C LYS A 720 34.50 7.66 20.11
N TYR A 721 33.62 8.32 20.85
CA TYR A 721 33.27 9.72 20.63
C TYR A 721 34.06 10.60 21.60
N SER A 722 34.92 11.47 21.08
CA SER A 722 35.80 12.33 21.86
C SER A 722 35.04 13.61 22.26
N GLU A 723 34.61 13.72 23.52
CA GLU A 723 33.89 14.92 24.01
C GLU A 723 34.69 16.22 23.79
N ALA A 724 35.99 16.19 24.13
CA ALA A 724 36.86 17.36 24.05
C ALA A 724 37.01 17.90 22.62
N ASN A 725 37.07 17.00 21.63
CA ASN A 725 37.21 17.36 20.21
C ASN A 725 35.85 17.45 19.48
N LYS A 726 34.76 16.98 20.10
CA LYS A 726 33.43 16.77 19.48
C LYS A 726 33.48 15.95 18.18
N MET A 727 34.32 14.91 18.12
CA MET A 727 34.57 14.11 16.90
C MET A 727 34.74 12.62 17.23
N TYR A 728 34.55 11.75 16.24
CA TYR A 728 34.87 10.33 16.39
C TYR A 728 36.36 10.07 16.22
N GLU A 729 36.90 9.18 17.05
CA GLU A 729 38.32 8.83 17.04
C GLU A 729 38.61 7.81 15.95
N SER A 730 39.64 8.05 15.13
CA SER A 730 40.10 7.10 14.13
C SER A 730 40.71 5.86 14.80
N THR A 731 40.58 4.71 14.12
CA THR A 731 40.98 3.40 14.63
C THR A 731 41.82 2.65 13.60
N ALA A 732 42.56 1.63 14.04
CA ALA A 732 43.40 0.81 13.16
C ALA A 732 42.65 0.09 12.02
N LYS A 733 41.32 -0.08 12.12
CA LYS A 733 40.46 -0.64 11.05
C LYS A 733 39.64 0.43 10.33
N ILE A 734 39.35 1.56 10.99
CA ILE A 734 38.55 2.65 10.42
C ILE A 734 39.27 3.99 10.66
N ALA A 735 40.09 4.40 9.68
CA ALA A 735 40.46 5.79 9.49
C ALA A 735 39.23 6.63 9.10
N LEU A 736 39.12 7.83 9.67
CA LEU A 736 38.01 8.78 9.50
C LEU A 736 38.53 10.17 9.15
N HIS A 737 37.82 10.85 8.24
CA HIS A 737 38.02 12.25 7.88
C HIS A 737 36.65 12.95 7.84
N ASP A 738 36.60 14.23 8.23
CA ASP A 738 35.36 15.01 8.46
C ASP A 738 34.23 14.24 9.17
N THR A 739 34.37 14.02 10.48
CA THR A 739 33.32 13.37 11.28
C THR A 739 32.18 14.32 11.68
N SER A 740 32.02 15.48 11.04
CA SER A 740 31.08 16.55 11.43
C SER A 740 29.60 16.17 11.31
N TYR A 741 29.29 15.14 10.51
CA TYR A 741 27.93 14.67 10.24
C TYR A 741 27.81 13.14 10.36
N MET A 742 28.77 12.49 11.03
CA MET A 742 28.80 11.04 11.13
C MET A 742 27.84 10.50 12.20
N GLY A 743 27.29 9.32 11.91
CA GLY A 743 26.70 8.43 12.89
C GLY A 743 27.48 7.11 12.98
N SER A 744 27.42 6.44 14.12
CA SER A 744 28.02 5.13 14.34
C SER A 744 27.01 4.17 14.98
N ILE A 745 27.05 2.92 14.54
CA ILE A 745 26.30 1.79 15.10
C ILE A 745 27.35 0.76 15.53
N GLN A 746 27.26 0.25 16.76
CA GLN A 746 28.23 -0.71 17.28
C GLN A 746 27.51 -1.79 18.11
N ILE A 747 27.74 -3.07 17.80
CA ILE A 747 27.36 -4.20 18.66
C ILE A 747 28.51 -4.45 19.62
N LEU A 748 28.25 -4.29 20.91
CA LEU A 748 29.23 -4.36 21.98
C LEU A 748 28.84 -5.48 22.97
N PRO A 749 29.80 -6.28 23.46
CA PRO A 749 29.53 -7.22 24.55
C PRO A 749 29.30 -6.46 25.85
N TYR A 750 28.13 -6.63 26.46
CA TYR A 750 27.81 -6.11 27.79
C TYR A 750 27.85 -7.25 28.84
N LYS A 751 27.55 -6.93 30.11
CA LYS A 751 27.78 -7.84 31.24
C LYS A 751 26.94 -9.13 31.11
N ASN A 752 27.48 -10.27 31.52
CA ASN A 752 26.77 -11.55 31.59
C ASN A 752 26.06 -11.93 30.26
N GLU A 753 26.79 -11.86 29.15
CA GLU A 753 26.35 -12.23 27.78
C GLU A 753 25.18 -11.41 27.21
N THR A 754 24.86 -10.27 27.82
CA THR A 754 23.90 -9.29 27.28
C THR A 754 24.44 -8.50 26.08
N ASN A 755 23.54 -8.10 25.19
CA ASN A 755 23.88 -7.36 23.98
C ASN A 755 23.67 -5.85 24.18
N LEU A 756 24.66 -5.06 23.79
CA LEU A 756 24.57 -3.60 23.73
C LEU A 756 24.67 -3.12 22.27
N LEU A 757 23.59 -2.54 21.75
CA LEU A 757 23.60 -1.77 20.50
C LEU A 757 23.83 -0.29 20.84
N LEU A 758 25.04 0.19 20.59
CA LEU A 758 25.40 1.59 20.78
C LEU A 758 25.17 2.38 19.49
N ILE A 759 24.22 3.31 19.54
CA ILE A 759 23.90 4.25 18.47
C ILE A 759 24.36 5.64 18.89
N ASN A 760 25.44 6.11 18.28
CA ASN A 760 25.95 7.46 18.49
C ASN A 760 25.73 8.28 17.22
N ALA A 761 25.47 9.57 17.39
CA ALA A 761 25.54 10.57 16.33
C ALA A 761 26.24 11.82 16.84
N LYS A 762 26.92 12.58 15.97
CA LYS A 762 27.40 13.91 16.39
C LYS A 762 26.23 14.90 16.56
N ASN A 763 25.26 14.85 15.64
CA ASN A 763 24.12 15.75 15.55
C ASN A 763 22.91 15.03 14.92
N GLU A 764 21.75 15.69 14.89
CA GLU A 764 20.50 15.12 14.36
C GLU A 764 20.61 14.64 12.90
N TYR A 765 21.51 15.22 12.09
CA TYR A 765 21.77 14.73 10.74
C TYR A 765 22.43 13.34 10.74
N GLY A 766 23.46 13.14 11.56
CA GLY A 766 24.09 11.83 11.74
C GLY A 766 23.14 10.79 12.33
N LEU A 767 22.23 11.23 13.23
CA LEU A 767 21.20 10.37 13.81
C LEU A 767 20.15 9.97 12.76
N LYS A 768 19.68 10.91 11.94
CA LYS A 768 18.78 10.64 10.81
C LYS A 768 19.38 9.65 9.82
N GLN A 769 20.68 9.72 9.56
CA GLN A 769 21.38 8.73 8.74
C GLN A 769 21.34 7.34 9.41
N VAL A 770 21.74 7.19 10.68
CA VAL A 770 21.67 5.91 11.40
C VAL A 770 20.26 5.35 11.44
N LYS A 771 19.27 6.17 11.80
CA LYS A 771 17.83 5.86 11.79
C LYS A 771 17.37 5.27 10.46
N THR A 772 17.72 5.92 9.35
CA THR A 772 17.32 5.51 8.00
C THR A 772 17.93 4.16 7.62
N ASN A 773 19.19 3.91 7.97
CA ASN A 773 19.90 2.70 7.55
C ASN A 773 19.63 1.49 8.49
N LEU A 774 19.23 1.71 9.74
CA LEU A 774 18.86 0.65 10.70
C LEU A 774 17.47 0.04 10.46
N ILE A 775 16.53 0.79 9.88
CA ILE A 775 15.14 0.34 9.68
C ILE A 775 14.81 0.01 8.22
N ASN A 776 15.80 0.11 7.33
CA ASN A 776 15.67 -0.19 5.91
C ASN A 776 16.35 -1.52 5.58
N SER A 777 15.56 -2.51 5.19
CA SER A 777 15.98 -3.88 4.91
C SER A 777 16.95 -4.06 3.74
N LYS A 778 17.27 -2.99 2.98
CA LYS A 778 18.31 -2.97 1.93
C LYS A 778 19.61 -2.37 2.44
N GLU A 779 19.57 -1.19 3.06
CA GLU A 779 20.77 -0.52 3.58
C GLU A 779 21.40 -1.32 4.73
N LEU A 780 20.56 -1.95 5.55
CA LEU A 780 20.99 -2.81 6.65
C LEU A 780 21.89 -3.97 6.15
N ARG A 781 21.67 -4.47 4.92
CA ARG A 781 22.48 -5.54 4.31
C ARG A 781 23.92 -5.16 4.01
N LEU A 782 24.25 -3.87 4.07
CA LEU A 782 25.61 -3.35 3.85
C LEU A 782 26.43 -3.34 5.16
N MET A 783 25.79 -3.52 6.32
CA MET A 783 26.38 -3.45 7.65
C MET A 783 26.95 -4.79 8.13
N ASN A 784 27.80 -5.43 7.32
CA ASN A 784 28.31 -6.78 7.55
C ASN A 784 29.50 -6.84 8.53
N GLY A 785 29.36 -6.14 9.66
CA GLY A 785 30.34 -6.10 10.74
C GLY A 785 29.67 -5.81 12.09
N ASP A 786 30.46 -5.71 13.16
CA ASP A 786 29.98 -5.30 14.49
C ASP A 786 30.15 -3.79 14.75
N VAL A 787 30.82 -3.08 13.84
CA VAL A 787 30.93 -1.62 13.83
C VAL A 787 30.59 -1.11 12.44
N THR A 788 29.71 -0.12 12.35
CA THR A 788 29.41 0.62 11.13
C THR A 788 29.48 2.12 11.40
N ILE A 789 30.20 2.85 10.54
CA ILE A 789 30.18 4.30 10.46
C ILE A 789 29.46 4.73 9.18
N ILE A 790 28.61 5.75 9.27
CA ILE A 790 27.85 6.33 8.16
C ILE A 790 28.21 7.81 8.07
N ASN A 791 28.62 8.27 6.88
CA ASN A 791 28.99 9.68 6.64
C ASN A 791 27.80 10.54 6.16
N LYS A 792 28.07 11.84 5.88
CA LYS A 792 27.05 12.80 5.42
C LYS A 792 26.29 12.33 4.18
N GLN A 793 26.99 11.67 3.24
CA GLN A 793 26.46 11.20 1.97
C GLN A 793 25.79 9.82 2.07
N GLY A 794 25.65 9.24 3.28
CA GLY A 794 25.13 7.89 3.46
C GLY A 794 26.15 6.78 3.14
N VAL A 795 27.43 7.10 2.91
CA VAL A 795 28.45 6.08 2.63
C VAL A 795 28.71 5.27 3.90
N ILE A 796 28.41 3.98 3.82
CA ILE A 796 28.60 2.99 4.88
C ILE A 796 30.04 2.47 4.86
N LYS A 797 30.70 2.46 6.02
CA LYS A 797 32.00 1.82 6.24
C LYS A 797 31.90 0.92 7.47
N THR A 798 32.01 -0.39 7.26
CA THR A 798 31.88 -1.41 8.32
C THR A 798 33.21 -2.08 8.65
N ALA A 799 33.32 -2.62 9.87
CA ALA A 799 34.44 -3.43 10.33
C ALA A 799 33.97 -4.46 11.37
N ILE A 800 34.80 -5.49 11.62
CA ILE A 800 34.57 -6.49 12.66
C ILE A 800 35.69 -6.39 13.70
N TYR A 801 35.36 -6.19 14.97
CA TYR A 801 36.28 -6.09 16.11
C TYR A 801 36.24 -7.31 17.03
N ASN A 802 35.06 -7.87 17.27
CA ASN A 802 34.80 -9.01 18.13
C ASN A 802 35.49 -10.28 17.59
N LYS A 803 36.29 -10.91 18.44
CA LYS A 803 37.05 -12.13 18.10
C LYS A 803 36.15 -13.36 17.94
N LYS A 804 35.04 -13.48 18.70
CA LYS A 804 34.05 -14.56 18.54
C LYS A 804 33.43 -14.49 17.13
N LEU A 805 33.00 -13.30 16.71
CA LEU A 805 32.41 -13.07 15.38
C LEU A 805 33.41 -13.29 14.23
N GLN A 806 34.67 -12.83 14.38
CA GLN A 806 35.75 -13.13 13.41
C GLN A 806 35.96 -14.65 13.26
N GLN A 807 35.97 -15.40 14.36
CA GLN A 807 36.15 -16.86 14.35
C GLN A 807 34.94 -17.59 13.75
N TYR A 808 33.71 -17.13 14.06
CA TYR A 808 32.47 -17.67 13.48
C TYR A 808 32.47 -17.53 11.95
N LEU A 809 32.64 -16.31 11.43
CA LEU A 809 32.62 -16.04 9.99
C LEU A 809 33.77 -16.76 9.25
N ALA A 810 34.93 -16.90 9.90
CA ALA A 810 36.06 -17.65 9.37
C ALA A 810 35.84 -19.18 9.37
N ASN A 811 34.87 -19.70 10.12
CA ASN A 811 34.46 -21.11 10.06
C ASN A 811 33.35 -21.33 9.02
N GLU A 812 32.32 -20.49 9.03
CA GLU A 812 31.24 -20.50 8.01
C GLU A 812 31.80 -20.47 6.58
N TYR A 813 32.83 -19.66 6.32
CA TYR A 813 33.53 -19.63 5.04
C TYR A 813 34.32 -20.93 4.72
N LYS A 814 34.86 -21.64 5.73
CA LYS A 814 35.51 -22.95 5.51
C LYS A 814 34.48 -24.02 5.16
N ASP A 815 33.35 -24.02 5.86
CA ASP A 815 32.31 -25.04 5.73
C ASP A 815 31.61 -24.91 4.37
N TYR A 816 31.26 -23.68 3.95
CA TYR A 816 30.81 -23.38 2.58
C TYR A 816 31.81 -23.88 1.51
N LYS A 817 33.12 -23.73 1.77
CA LYS A 817 34.20 -24.20 0.89
C LYS A 817 34.44 -25.72 0.96
N ALA A 818 33.96 -26.40 1.99
CA ALA A 818 34.01 -27.85 2.15
C ALA A 818 32.79 -28.53 1.48
N GLU A 819 31.58 -27.98 1.67
CA GLU A 819 30.36 -28.43 1.00
C GLU A 819 30.51 -28.34 -0.53
N ASN A 820 30.94 -27.19 -1.05
CA ASN A 820 31.20 -27.01 -2.50
C ASN A 820 32.28 -27.97 -3.05
N LYS A 821 33.30 -28.34 -2.25
CA LYS A 821 34.31 -29.35 -2.64
C LYS A 821 33.76 -30.76 -2.77
N ASN A 822 32.64 -31.07 -2.12
CA ASN A 822 31.97 -32.36 -2.24
C ASN A 822 30.88 -32.34 -3.33
N GLY A 823 30.14 -31.23 -3.46
CA GLY A 823 29.12 -31.05 -4.49
C GLY A 823 29.65 -31.11 -5.94
N PHE A 824 30.92 -30.77 -6.17
CA PHE A 824 31.50 -30.69 -7.52
C PHE A 824 32.59 -31.74 -7.84
N LYS A 825 32.48 -32.95 -7.29
CA LYS A 825 33.32 -34.10 -7.70
C LYS A 825 32.90 -34.67 -9.05
N PHE A 826 33.14 -33.91 -10.12
CA PHE A 826 33.22 -34.46 -11.47
C PHE A 826 34.33 -35.51 -11.51
N LYS A 827 33.97 -36.81 -11.48
CA LYS A 827 34.89 -37.89 -11.87
C LYS A 827 35.13 -37.78 -13.38
N LEU A 828 36.04 -36.88 -13.76
CA LEU A 828 36.65 -36.84 -15.08
C LEU A 828 37.38 -38.17 -15.28
N ASN A 829 36.67 -39.12 -15.91
CA ASN A 829 37.21 -40.43 -16.23
C ASN A 829 38.41 -40.21 -17.17
N PHE A 830 39.60 -40.68 -16.78
CA PHE A 830 40.83 -40.49 -17.57
C PHE A 830 40.72 -41.05 -19.01
N SER A 831 39.78 -41.97 -19.24
CA SER A 831 39.34 -42.41 -20.57
C SER A 831 38.90 -41.26 -21.48
N SER A 832 38.00 -40.38 -21.01
CA SER A 832 37.41 -39.31 -21.81
C SER A 832 38.46 -38.31 -22.31
N MET A 833 39.45 -38.01 -21.46
CA MET A 833 40.53 -37.08 -21.79
C MET A 833 41.45 -37.65 -22.89
N LYS A 834 41.71 -38.97 -22.88
CA LYS A 834 42.45 -39.64 -23.96
C LYS A 834 41.70 -39.55 -25.29
N VAL A 835 40.37 -39.76 -25.30
CA VAL A 835 39.55 -39.65 -26.52
C VAL A 835 39.63 -38.23 -27.10
N ILE A 836 39.50 -37.19 -26.27
CA ILE A 836 39.57 -35.77 -26.70
C ILE A 836 40.96 -35.43 -27.26
N VAL A 837 42.04 -35.88 -26.63
CA VAL A 837 43.41 -35.67 -27.14
C VAL A 837 43.65 -36.40 -28.47
N ILE A 838 43.10 -37.61 -28.63
CA ILE A 838 43.19 -38.38 -29.88
C ILE A 838 42.41 -37.70 -31.01
N THR A 839 41.16 -37.25 -30.78
CA THR A 839 40.39 -36.54 -31.83
C THR A 839 41.02 -35.20 -32.21
N LEU A 840 41.55 -34.43 -31.24
CA LEU A 840 42.31 -33.21 -31.54
C LEU A 840 43.57 -33.51 -32.35
N SER A 841 44.31 -34.58 -32.01
CA SER A 841 45.51 -35.00 -32.74
C SER A 841 45.18 -35.41 -34.19
N ILE A 842 44.12 -36.20 -34.38
CA ILE A 842 43.64 -36.58 -35.72
C ILE A 842 43.21 -35.35 -36.51
N MET A 843 42.49 -34.40 -35.89
CA MET A 843 42.04 -33.17 -36.56
C MET A 843 43.21 -32.27 -36.97
N ILE A 844 44.23 -32.13 -36.12
CA ILE A 844 45.46 -31.39 -36.44
C ILE A 844 46.21 -32.08 -37.60
N ILE A 845 46.30 -33.41 -37.59
CA ILE A 845 46.92 -34.19 -38.67
C ILE A 845 46.15 -33.98 -39.98
N THR A 846 44.82 -34.11 -40.02
CA THR A 846 44.05 -33.89 -41.26
C THR A 846 44.15 -32.46 -41.78
N ILE A 847 44.18 -31.45 -40.90
CA ILE A 847 44.43 -30.05 -41.28
C ILE A 847 45.85 -29.89 -41.87
N ALA A 848 46.88 -30.46 -41.22
CA ALA A 848 48.26 -30.40 -41.71
C ALA A 848 48.43 -31.12 -43.06
N THR A 849 47.84 -32.30 -43.23
CA THR A 849 47.83 -33.05 -44.50
C THR A 849 47.07 -32.30 -45.59
N PHE A 850 45.92 -31.68 -45.28
CA PHE A 850 45.18 -30.87 -46.25
C PHE A 850 45.97 -29.63 -46.69
N VAL A 851 46.63 -28.93 -45.76
CA VAL A 851 47.51 -27.79 -46.06
C VAL A 851 48.72 -28.22 -46.89
N TYR A 852 49.33 -29.38 -46.60
CA TYR A 852 50.45 -29.94 -47.37
C TYR A 852 50.02 -30.32 -48.79
N LEU A 853 48.90 -31.04 -48.95
CA LEU A 853 48.36 -31.42 -50.27
C LEU A 853 47.89 -30.21 -51.10
N LYS A 854 47.46 -29.12 -50.46
CA LYS A 854 47.13 -27.84 -51.12
C LYS A 854 48.36 -27.00 -51.45
N ARG A 855 49.56 -27.36 -50.96
CA ARG A 855 50.83 -26.67 -51.23
C ARG A 855 51.71 -27.39 -52.25
N ASN A 856 51.40 -28.67 -52.52
CA ASN A 856 52.02 -29.51 -53.55
C ASN A 856 51.05 -29.81 -54.72
N LYS A 857 50.12 -28.89 -54.97
CA LYS A 857 49.24 -28.78 -56.14
C LYS A 857 49.27 -27.34 -56.64
#